data_AF-A0A1J5HBQ6-F1
#
_entry.id   AF-A0A1J5HBQ6-F1
#
_cell.length_a   1.000
_cell.length_b   1.000
_cell.length_c   1.000
_cell.angle_alpha   90.00
_cell.angle_beta   90.00
_cell.angle_gamma   90.00
#
_symmetry.space_group_name_H-M   'P 1'
#
loop_
_entity.id
_entity.type
_entity.pdbx_description
1 polymer ?
#
loop_
_entity_poly.entity_id
_entity_poly.type
_entity_poly.pdbx_seq_one_letter_code
_entity_poly.pdbx_strand_id
1 'polypeptide(L)'
;MSPTNWQILETAEPPTWLAQKVGGFAAQLLIQRGIAEPEQVEAFLNPDAYQPTSPFAFGEEMNLAIARIRQAWQQQETIAIWGDFDADGITATSILWEGLGNFFSKGDRLLFHIPDRLKESHGISIKGLEEWRSQCAAANKNISLIITCDTGSTCIAALDHAHQLGIDIVVTDHHTLPDSRPPVVAIINPRYLSQAHPLFHLSGVAVAYKLMEAVYADFQQNPPENFPAITDQSLEQLLDLVAIGLVADLVQLTGDCRYLAQKGIEVLHQKKRLGVKMLLDQCKRVGDRPIDISFGIAPRINAVSRIWGDVRKCVELLTTNDQKLCKNLIEQTELANDQRKSLQKIVFKQVQAKIERLDLSTTGIIMLVDPLWSVGVLGLVAGQVVAEYGRPTILCTVEDGIAKGSARSLAGINLYELLKDQEHLLISFGGHPLAGGLSFSLENMQVLAEAINQKFWSQYGQLQNKEVAIDLEGTIADLTRELFNELRQLEPFGMGNPSPKLLIRDCLFTNKFNKNIQNIKSQKVDYIKTEFMLSDRTGTEINGIWWGHYSYELPDTSCDVVIELVDNAFHRRYDIRLIDFRPANIPLPSETETVNIHPIATQKHLNLELINGAIAWQTLVGIAKYLSRTGKQIRRSQLTSKLDINENAILQIGLTDLKQYGYVFQMFKDPDFKDDLIIQVTHPQTKDSLTTNLSIDTIKFINAVNELSFQKQFLTVS
;
A
#
# COMPACT_ATOMS: atom_id res chain seq x y z
N MET A 1 14.77 -4.94 -13.17
CA MET A 1 14.36 -4.10 -12.03
C MET A 1 14.20 -2.68 -12.54
N SER A 2 13.12 -1.99 -12.14
CA SER A 2 13.03 -0.55 -12.38
C SER A 2 14.20 0.16 -11.68
N PRO A 3 14.74 1.26 -12.22
CA PRO A 3 15.78 2.01 -11.56
C PRO A 3 15.29 2.44 -10.17
N THR A 4 16.08 2.21 -9.13
CA THR A 4 15.81 2.78 -7.81
C THR A 4 16.55 4.10 -7.68
N ASN A 5 15.87 5.13 -7.20
CA ASN A 5 16.50 6.41 -6.87
C ASN A 5 16.70 6.48 -5.36
N TRP A 6 17.95 6.54 -4.92
CA TRP A 6 18.31 6.67 -3.51
C TRP A 6 18.46 8.14 -3.16
N GLN A 7 17.78 8.58 -2.11
CA GLN A 7 17.84 9.95 -1.61
C GLN A 7 18.20 9.91 -0.12
N ILE A 8 19.37 10.46 0.22
CA ILE A 8 19.74 10.68 1.62
C ILE A 8 18.95 11.87 2.13
N LEU A 9 18.22 11.68 3.23
CA LEU A 9 17.53 12.76 3.91
C LEU A 9 18.54 13.67 4.60
N GLU A 10 18.30 14.98 4.51
CA GLU A 10 19.18 15.99 5.07
C GLU A 10 19.41 15.75 6.58
N THR A 11 20.66 15.86 7.02
CA THR A 11 21.07 15.58 8.39
C THR A 11 21.28 16.88 9.13
N ALA A 12 20.63 17.04 10.29
CA ALA A 12 20.91 18.11 11.23
C ALA A 12 21.55 17.49 12.48
N GLU A 13 22.59 18.12 13.02
CA GLU A 13 23.20 17.66 14.27
C GLU A 13 22.19 17.77 15.41
N PRO A 14 21.88 16.68 16.12
CA PRO A 14 20.93 16.73 17.22
C PRO A 14 21.51 17.49 18.42
N PRO A 15 20.69 18.22 19.20
CA PRO A 15 21.13 18.81 20.45
C PRO A 15 21.73 17.76 21.40
N THR A 16 22.77 18.15 22.14
CA THR A 16 23.50 17.23 23.04
C THR A 16 22.59 16.55 24.06
N TRP A 17 21.59 17.26 24.60
CA TRP A 17 20.64 16.71 25.57
C TRP A 17 19.80 15.57 24.97
N LEU A 18 19.44 15.68 23.69
CA LEU A 18 18.60 14.69 23.00
C LEU A 18 19.43 13.43 22.71
N ALA A 19 20.64 13.59 22.20
CA ALA A 19 21.58 12.49 21.99
C ALA A 19 21.91 11.75 23.30
N GLN A 20 22.04 12.46 24.43
CA GLN A 20 22.22 11.84 25.74
C GLN A 20 20.98 11.10 26.24
N LYS A 21 19.78 11.52 25.85
CA LYS A 21 18.51 10.91 26.27
C LYS A 21 18.20 9.63 25.50
N VAL A 22 18.32 9.67 24.16
CA VAL A 22 17.86 8.56 23.31
C VAL A 22 18.95 7.87 22.50
N GLY A 23 20.18 8.40 22.48
CA GLY A 23 21.26 7.96 21.59
C GLY A 23 21.37 8.82 20.32
N GLY A 24 22.52 8.75 19.64
CA GLY A 24 22.86 9.66 18.53
C GLY A 24 22.00 9.47 17.27
N PHE A 25 21.79 8.22 16.85
CA PHE A 25 21.00 7.88 15.66
C PHE A 25 19.51 8.15 15.89
N ALA A 26 18.98 7.77 17.06
CA ALA A 26 17.59 8.05 17.41
C ALA A 26 17.33 9.55 17.55
N ALA A 27 18.26 10.30 18.13
CA ALA A 27 18.16 11.75 18.23
C ALA A 27 18.14 12.41 16.84
N GLN A 28 19.00 11.96 15.93
CA GLN A 28 19.03 12.45 14.56
C GLN A 28 17.69 12.17 13.83
N LEU A 29 17.14 10.97 13.98
CA LEU A 29 15.83 10.62 13.41
C LEU A 29 14.69 11.48 13.96
N LEU A 30 14.69 11.78 15.27
CA LEU A 30 13.67 12.63 15.88
C LEU A 30 13.71 14.04 15.28
N ILE A 31 14.90 14.64 15.14
CA ILE A 31 15.06 15.95 14.50
C ILE A 31 14.63 15.94 13.04
N GLN A 32 15.03 14.93 12.26
CA GLN A 32 14.61 14.77 10.86
C GLN A 32 13.09 14.64 10.72
N ARG A 33 12.42 14.09 11.72
CA ARG A 33 10.95 13.94 11.78
C ARG A 33 10.24 15.16 12.35
N GLY A 34 10.97 16.24 12.66
CA GLY A 34 10.41 17.47 13.22
C GLY A 34 10.04 17.37 14.71
N ILE A 35 10.56 16.38 15.43
CA ILE A 35 10.34 16.15 16.86
C ILE A 35 11.59 16.64 17.60
N ALA A 36 11.63 17.93 17.91
CA ALA A 36 12.81 18.58 18.47
C ALA A 36 12.59 19.16 19.87
N GLU A 37 11.37 19.54 20.23
CA GLU A 37 11.09 20.18 21.52
C GLU A 37 11.05 19.15 22.66
N PRO A 38 11.57 19.47 23.87
CA PRO A 38 11.61 18.53 25.00
C PRO A 38 10.26 17.90 25.33
N GLU A 39 9.16 18.67 25.35
CA GLU A 39 7.83 18.11 25.64
C GLU A 39 7.33 17.20 24.52
N GLN A 40 7.62 17.54 23.26
CA GLN A 40 7.25 16.71 22.11
C GLN A 40 8.01 15.38 22.11
N VAL A 41 9.31 15.42 22.42
CA VAL A 41 10.14 14.22 22.55
C VAL A 41 9.61 13.33 23.67
N GLU A 42 9.30 13.88 24.84
CA GLU A 42 8.77 13.10 25.96
C GLU A 42 7.42 12.46 25.61
N ALA A 43 6.47 13.24 25.07
CA ALA A 43 5.15 12.73 24.67
C ALA A 43 5.22 11.72 23.52
N PHE A 44 6.22 11.81 22.64
CA PHE A 44 6.42 10.86 21.55
C PHE A 44 6.97 9.51 22.03
N LEU A 45 7.91 9.53 22.98
CA LEU A 45 8.58 8.34 23.51
C LEU A 45 7.76 7.64 24.59
N ASN A 46 7.07 8.41 25.44
CA ASN A 46 6.36 7.92 26.60
C ASN A 46 4.86 8.26 26.49
N PRO A 47 3.98 7.25 26.30
CA PRO A 47 2.55 7.50 26.18
C PRO A 47 1.93 8.10 27.46
N ASP A 48 2.56 7.96 28.64
CA ASP A 48 2.08 8.59 29.88
C ASP A 48 2.31 10.10 29.93
N ALA A 49 3.19 10.63 29.08
CA ALA A 49 3.43 12.06 28.93
C ALA A 49 2.57 12.70 27.82
N TYR A 50 1.84 11.89 27.05
CA TYR A 50 0.88 12.36 26.04
C TYR A 50 -0.49 12.57 26.67
N GLN A 51 -1.13 13.69 26.37
CA GLN A 51 -2.51 13.95 26.79
C GLN A 51 -3.47 13.55 25.67
N PRO A 52 -4.21 12.43 25.80
CA PRO A 52 -5.15 12.00 24.77
C PRO A 52 -6.30 12.98 24.61
N THR A 53 -6.78 13.11 23.38
CA THR A 53 -7.91 13.98 23.08
C THR A 53 -9.19 13.33 23.60
N SER A 54 -10.01 14.14 24.29
CA SER A 54 -11.32 13.71 24.77
C SER A 54 -12.20 13.24 23.62
N PRO A 55 -12.99 12.16 23.77
CA PRO A 55 -13.91 11.71 22.73
C PRO A 55 -15.03 12.73 22.47
N PHE A 56 -15.29 13.66 23.40
CA PHE A 56 -16.22 14.77 23.21
C PHE A 56 -15.72 15.84 22.23
N ALA A 57 -14.49 15.73 21.72
CA ALA A 57 -13.98 16.58 20.63
C ALA A 57 -14.77 16.40 19.31
N PHE A 58 -15.50 15.28 19.14
CA PHE A 58 -16.46 15.10 18.05
C PHE A 58 -17.73 15.95 18.20
N GLY A 59 -17.89 16.69 19.31
CA GLY A 59 -18.96 17.65 19.51
C GLY A 59 -20.34 17.02 19.58
N GLU A 60 -21.29 17.64 18.88
CA GLU A 60 -22.71 17.26 18.92
C GLU A 60 -22.97 15.83 18.44
N GLU A 61 -22.19 15.34 17.47
CA GLU A 61 -22.30 13.96 16.95
C GLU A 61 -22.12 12.91 18.05
N MET A 62 -21.13 13.11 18.92
CA MET A 62 -20.88 12.19 20.02
C MET A 62 -22.03 12.24 21.04
N ASN A 63 -22.54 13.44 21.34
CA ASN A 63 -23.66 13.61 22.28
C ASN A 63 -24.95 12.97 21.76
N LEU A 64 -25.25 13.12 20.46
CA LEU A 64 -26.41 12.51 19.81
C LEU A 64 -26.31 10.98 19.82
N ALA A 65 -25.14 10.41 19.54
CA ALA A 65 -24.89 8.98 19.60
C ALA A 65 -25.13 8.43 21.02
N ILE A 66 -24.54 9.06 22.04
CA ILE A 66 -24.70 8.66 23.44
C ILE A 66 -26.16 8.73 23.88
N ALA A 67 -26.84 9.84 23.59
CA ALA A 67 -28.25 10.02 23.92
C ALA A 67 -29.13 8.93 23.31
N ARG A 68 -28.84 8.54 22.07
CA ARG A 68 -29.59 7.48 21.38
C ARG A 68 -29.32 6.08 21.93
N ILE A 69 -28.08 5.78 22.30
CA ILE A 69 -27.72 4.52 22.98
C ILE A 69 -28.39 4.44 24.36
N ARG A 70 -28.42 5.56 25.09
CA ARG A 70 -29.12 5.68 26.37
C ARG A 70 -30.63 5.43 26.22
N GLN A 71 -31.25 6.00 25.20
CA GLN A 71 -32.66 5.74 24.89
C GLN A 71 -32.90 4.25 24.65
N ALA A 72 -32.06 3.60 23.83
CA ALA A 72 -32.18 2.17 23.55
C ALA A 72 -32.08 1.32 24.83
N TRP A 73 -31.19 1.70 25.75
CA TRP A 73 -31.10 1.04 27.06
C TRP A 73 -32.40 1.20 27.87
N GLN A 74 -32.90 2.42 28.00
CA GLN A 74 -34.10 2.73 28.80
C GLN A 74 -35.35 2.06 28.24
N GLN A 75 -35.49 2.02 26.93
CA GLN A 75 -36.65 1.45 26.23
C GLN A 75 -36.53 -0.07 25.98
N GLN A 76 -35.44 -0.69 26.45
CA GLN A 76 -35.15 -2.11 26.23
C GLN A 76 -35.13 -2.50 24.74
N GLU A 77 -34.67 -1.59 23.88
CA GLU A 77 -34.58 -1.80 22.44
C GLU A 77 -33.50 -2.84 22.08
N THR A 78 -33.67 -3.48 20.91
CA THR A 78 -32.63 -4.29 20.28
C THR A 78 -31.74 -3.40 19.41
N ILE A 79 -30.43 -3.43 19.71
CA ILE A 79 -29.38 -2.76 18.94
C ILE A 79 -28.64 -3.78 18.09
N ALA A 80 -28.28 -3.41 16.86
CA ALA A 80 -27.37 -4.17 16.01
C ALA A 80 -26.09 -3.39 15.70
N ILE A 81 -24.95 -4.07 15.70
CA ILE A 81 -23.68 -3.56 15.19
C ILE A 81 -23.56 -3.96 13.71
N TRP A 82 -23.23 -3.01 12.84
CA TRP A 82 -22.95 -3.28 11.43
C TRP A 82 -21.47 -3.03 11.13
N GLY A 83 -20.67 -4.08 11.00
CA GLY A 83 -19.22 -3.98 10.83
C GLY A 83 -18.72 -4.14 9.40
N ASP A 84 -17.40 -4.07 9.23
CA ASP A 84 -16.68 -4.45 8.02
C ASP A 84 -15.89 -5.76 8.18
N PHE A 85 -15.54 -6.39 7.06
CA PHE A 85 -14.98 -7.75 6.98
C PHE A 85 -13.46 -7.83 7.05
N ASP A 86 -12.77 -6.70 7.21
CA ASP A 86 -11.31 -6.69 7.38
C ASP A 86 -10.93 -6.59 8.87
N ALA A 87 -9.64 -6.58 9.15
CA ALA A 87 -9.16 -6.62 10.52
C ALA A 87 -9.55 -5.38 11.33
N ASP A 88 -9.69 -4.20 10.72
CA ASP A 88 -10.16 -2.99 11.43
C ASP A 88 -11.64 -3.12 11.75
N GLY A 89 -12.49 -3.42 10.76
CA GLY A 89 -13.92 -3.65 10.97
C GLY A 89 -14.25 -4.81 11.93
N ILE A 90 -13.52 -5.91 11.88
CA ILE A 90 -13.70 -7.05 12.80
C ILE A 90 -13.32 -6.64 14.23
N THR A 91 -12.20 -5.93 14.42
CA THR A 91 -11.79 -5.48 15.76
C THR A 91 -12.71 -4.36 16.28
N ALA A 92 -13.18 -3.46 15.42
CA ALA A 92 -14.17 -2.45 15.74
C ALA A 92 -15.50 -3.08 16.18
N THR A 93 -15.96 -4.11 15.46
CA THR A 93 -17.13 -4.91 15.84
C THR A 93 -16.90 -5.59 17.18
N SER A 94 -15.73 -6.18 17.42
CA SER A 94 -15.39 -6.80 18.72
C SER A 94 -15.37 -5.79 19.87
N ILE A 95 -14.90 -4.55 19.65
CA ILE A 95 -14.92 -3.48 20.66
C ILE A 95 -16.36 -3.12 21.02
N LEU A 96 -17.23 -2.87 20.03
CA LEU A 96 -18.63 -2.55 20.31
C LEU A 96 -19.36 -3.75 20.94
N TRP A 97 -19.06 -4.97 20.50
CA TRP A 97 -19.64 -6.19 21.05
C TRP A 97 -19.31 -6.41 22.52
N GLU A 98 -18.04 -6.27 22.90
CA GLU A 98 -17.59 -6.35 24.30
C GLU A 98 -18.08 -5.16 25.10
N GLY A 99 -17.92 -3.96 24.55
CA GLY A 99 -18.21 -2.70 25.21
C GLY A 99 -19.69 -2.51 25.52
N LEU A 100 -20.57 -2.67 24.52
CA LEU A 100 -22.03 -2.60 24.67
C LEU A 100 -22.59 -3.85 25.35
N GLY A 101 -21.90 -4.99 25.25
CA GLY A 101 -22.31 -6.25 25.88
C GLY A 101 -22.32 -6.22 27.41
N ASN A 102 -21.69 -5.20 28.01
CA ASN A 102 -21.82 -4.91 29.44
C ASN A 102 -23.21 -4.36 29.81
N PHE A 103 -23.99 -3.91 28.81
CA PHE A 103 -25.34 -3.38 28.99
C PHE A 103 -26.35 -4.29 28.32
N PHE A 104 -26.20 -4.52 27.03
CA PHE A 104 -27.17 -5.22 26.21
C PHE A 104 -26.86 -6.72 26.17
N SER A 105 -27.89 -7.55 26.36
CA SER A 105 -27.76 -9.01 26.32
C SER A 105 -27.29 -9.48 24.93
N LYS A 106 -26.04 -9.95 24.86
CA LYS A 106 -25.43 -10.52 23.65
C LYS A 106 -26.29 -11.65 23.07
N GLY A 107 -26.66 -11.53 21.80
CA GLY A 107 -27.48 -12.50 21.08
C GLY A 107 -28.98 -12.32 21.27
N ASP A 108 -29.42 -11.40 22.12
CA ASP A 108 -30.82 -11.12 22.41
C ASP A 108 -31.14 -9.65 22.09
N ARG A 109 -30.64 -8.71 22.91
CA ARG A 109 -30.77 -7.25 22.65
C ARG A 109 -29.54 -6.60 22.01
N LEU A 110 -28.42 -7.30 21.95
CA LEU A 110 -27.25 -6.90 21.16
C LEU A 110 -27.00 -7.93 20.08
N LEU A 111 -27.02 -7.48 18.82
CA LEU A 111 -26.75 -8.28 17.64
C LEU A 111 -25.59 -7.67 16.87
N PHE A 112 -25.00 -8.42 15.96
CA PHE A 112 -24.10 -7.85 14.97
C PHE A 112 -24.26 -8.55 13.63
N HIS A 113 -23.93 -7.83 12.58
CA HIS A 113 -23.81 -8.34 11.22
C HIS A 113 -22.55 -7.76 10.59
N ILE A 114 -21.83 -8.59 9.86
CA ILE A 114 -20.71 -8.19 9.04
C ILE A 114 -21.01 -8.73 7.63
N PRO A 115 -21.00 -7.89 6.59
CA PRO A 115 -21.28 -8.32 5.22
C PRO A 115 -20.35 -9.46 4.77
N ASP A 116 -20.89 -10.43 4.05
CA ASP A 116 -20.08 -11.46 3.40
C ASP A 116 -19.32 -10.84 2.21
N ARG A 117 -17.98 -10.75 2.32
CA ARG A 117 -17.11 -10.15 1.28
C ARG A 117 -17.36 -10.72 -0.13
N LEU A 118 -17.75 -11.99 -0.23
CA LEU A 118 -17.93 -12.69 -1.50
C LEU A 118 -19.33 -12.47 -2.09
N LYS A 119 -20.31 -12.03 -1.29
CA LYS A 119 -21.72 -11.92 -1.72
C LYS A 119 -22.29 -10.51 -1.64
N GLU A 120 -21.98 -9.77 -0.58
CA GLU A 120 -22.68 -8.53 -0.21
C GLU A 120 -21.87 -7.26 -0.51
N SER A 121 -20.61 -7.41 -0.93
CA SER A 121 -19.65 -6.31 -1.12
C SER A 121 -19.40 -5.52 0.19
N HIS A 122 -18.60 -4.46 0.12
CA HIS A 122 -18.30 -3.60 1.27
C HIS A 122 -19.47 -2.64 1.56
N GLY A 123 -19.65 -2.24 2.83
CA GLY A 123 -20.67 -1.28 3.24
C GLY A 123 -22.02 -1.86 3.64
N ILE A 124 -22.97 -0.96 3.87
CA ILE A 124 -24.38 -1.32 4.07
C ILE A 124 -25.03 -1.39 2.69
N SER A 125 -25.52 -2.56 2.32
CA SER A 125 -26.34 -2.73 1.12
C SER A 125 -27.82 -2.83 1.51
N ILE A 126 -28.71 -2.30 0.66
CA ILE A 126 -30.16 -2.41 0.87
C ILE A 126 -30.57 -3.88 1.00
N LYS A 127 -30.09 -4.72 0.08
CA LYS A 127 -30.36 -6.16 0.09
C LYS A 127 -29.88 -6.83 1.39
N GLY A 128 -28.64 -6.60 1.80
CA GLY A 128 -28.09 -7.15 3.03
C GLY A 128 -28.87 -6.70 4.26
N LEU A 129 -29.26 -5.42 4.31
CA LEU A 129 -30.07 -4.85 5.39
C LEU A 129 -31.45 -5.51 5.48
N GLU A 130 -32.14 -5.66 4.34
CA GLU A 130 -33.45 -6.32 4.29
C GLU A 130 -33.38 -7.80 4.67
N GLU A 131 -32.40 -8.54 4.13
CA GLU A 131 -32.20 -9.96 4.44
C GLU A 131 -31.88 -10.16 5.91
N TRP A 132 -30.96 -9.37 6.47
CA TRP A 132 -30.58 -9.49 7.87
C TRP A 132 -31.70 -9.08 8.83
N ARG A 133 -32.39 -7.96 8.55
CA ARG A 133 -33.56 -7.53 9.31
C ARG A 133 -34.65 -8.61 9.31
N SER A 134 -34.91 -9.23 8.17
CA SER A 134 -35.90 -10.31 8.04
C SER A 134 -35.53 -11.53 8.87
N GLN A 135 -34.23 -11.91 8.89
CA GLN A 135 -33.73 -12.98 9.73
C GLN A 135 -33.89 -12.66 11.23
N CYS A 136 -33.62 -11.42 11.63
CA CYS A 136 -33.82 -10.97 13.01
C CYS A 136 -35.30 -11.00 13.42
N ALA A 137 -36.18 -10.47 12.57
CA ALA A 137 -37.62 -10.47 12.81
C ALA A 137 -38.17 -11.91 12.95
N ALA A 138 -37.70 -12.84 12.12
CA ALA A 138 -38.05 -14.27 12.23
C ALA A 138 -37.60 -14.91 13.54
N ALA A 139 -36.56 -14.36 14.18
CA ALA A 139 -36.10 -14.74 15.52
C ALA A 139 -36.73 -13.90 16.65
N ASN A 140 -37.80 -13.15 16.37
CA ASN A 140 -38.46 -12.20 17.28
C ASN A 140 -37.55 -11.07 17.79
N LYS A 141 -36.63 -10.61 16.96
CA LYS A 141 -35.69 -9.52 17.27
C LYS A 141 -35.94 -8.34 16.34
N ASN A 142 -36.57 -7.30 16.85
CA ASN A 142 -36.87 -6.09 16.09
C ASN A 142 -35.79 -5.04 16.31
N ILE A 143 -34.91 -4.87 15.34
CA ILE A 143 -33.81 -3.91 15.40
C ILE A 143 -34.38 -2.49 15.39
N SER A 144 -34.05 -1.69 16.40
CA SER A 144 -34.48 -0.28 16.51
C SER A 144 -33.34 0.69 16.22
N LEU A 145 -32.09 0.27 16.46
CA LEU A 145 -30.87 1.05 16.26
C LEU A 145 -29.80 0.18 15.62
N ILE A 146 -29.13 0.71 14.59
CA ILE A 146 -27.89 0.16 14.06
C ILE A 146 -26.74 1.13 14.38
N ILE A 147 -25.65 0.59 14.92
CA ILE A 147 -24.38 1.30 15.08
C ILE A 147 -23.41 0.69 14.07
N THR A 148 -23.00 1.47 13.07
CA THR A 148 -22.00 0.99 12.11
C THR A 148 -20.62 1.10 12.72
N CYS A 149 -19.67 0.26 12.28
CA CYS A 149 -18.26 0.43 12.58
C CYS A 149 -17.40 0.14 11.35
N ASP A 150 -16.42 1.01 11.11
CA ASP A 150 -15.52 0.96 9.96
C ASP A 150 -16.23 1.02 8.59
N THR A 151 -17.46 1.52 8.58
CA THR A 151 -18.25 1.61 7.36
C THR A 151 -19.47 2.50 7.51
N GLY A 152 -20.11 2.84 6.38
CA GLY A 152 -21.43 3.45 6.34
C GLY A 152 -21.45 4.92 5.89
N SER A 153 -20.35 5.68 5.98
CA SER A 153 -20.36 7.13 5.69
C SER A 153 -20.92 7.47 4.31
N THR A 154 -20.60 6.66 3.30
CA THR A 154 -21.00 6.89 1.90
C THR A 154 -22.19 6.02 1.45
N CYS A 155 -22.80 5.23 2.34
CA CYS A 155 -23.88 4.30 2.01
C CYS A 155 -25.27 4.97 1.97
N ILE A 156 -25.38 6.18 1.39
CA ILE A 156 -26.55 7.08 1.50
C ILE A 156 -27.87 6.35 1.22
N ALA A 157 -27.96 5.63 0.10
CA ALA A 157 -29.19 4.94 -0.28
C ALA A 157 -29.64 3.86 0.73
N ALA A 158 -28.69 3.16 1.36
CA ALA A 158 -29.00 2.17 2.37
C ALA A 158 -29.39 2.82 3.72
N LEU A 159 -28.78 3.96 4.05
CA LEU A 159 -29.11 4.76 5.23
C LEU A 159 -30.51 5.38 5.12
N ASP A 160 -30.86 5.94 3.95
CA ASP A 160 -32.21 6.43 3.64
C ASP A 160 -33.25 5.31 3.79
N HIS A 161 -32.92 4.13 3.27
CA HIS A 161 -33.80 2.98 3.35
C HIS A 161 -33.99 2.50 4.81
N ALA A 162 -32.92 2.46 5.61
CA ALA A 162 -33.02 2.15 7.04
C ALA A 162 -33.93 3.13 7.78
N HIS A 163 -33.80 4.44 7.48
CA HIS A 163 -34.66 5.47 8.04
C HIS A 163 -36.14 5.27 7.67
N GLN A 164 -36.44 4.92 6.40
CA GLN A 164 -37.81 4.60 5.95
C GLN A 164 -38.39 3.38 6.66
N LEU A 165 -37.54 2.44 7.09
CA LEU A 165 -37.92 1.27 7.88
C LEU A 165 -38.09 1.59 9.38
N GLY A 166 -37.86 2.84 9.81
CA GLY A 166 -37.91 3.25 11.21
C GLY A 166 -36.73 2.75 12.04
N ILE A 167 -35.60 2.44 11.39
CA ILE A 167 -34.37 2.02 12.06
C ILE A 167 -33.45 3.23 12.16
N ASP A 168 -33.12 3.62 13.39
CA ASP A 168 -32.14 4.68 13.63
C ASP A 168 -30.73 4.19 13.32
N ILE A 169 -29.87 5.08 12.80
CA ILE A 169 -28.47 4.77 12.52
C ILE A 169 -27.55 5.73 13.28
N VAL A 170 -26.52 5.19 13.92
CA VAL A 170 -25.31 5.92 14.33
C VAL A 170 -24.16 5.40 13.49
N VAL A 171 -23.51 6.29 12.73
CA VAL A 171 -22.36 5.92 11.89
C VAL A 171 -21.08 6.11 12.69
N THR A 172 -20.26 5.05 12.82
CA THR A 172 -18.85 5.18 13.26
C THR A 172 -17.93 4.68 12.16
N ASP A 173 -17.11 5.58 11.63
CA ASP A 173 -16.36 5.34 10.39
C ASP A 173 -15.20 6.32 10.28
N HIS A 174 -14.25 6.06 9.39
CA HIS A 174 -13.07 6.90 9.13
C HIS A 174 -12.78 7.12 7.64
N HIS A 175 -13.58 6.49 6.77
CA HIS A 175 -13.54 6.66 5.32
C HIS A 175 -13.96 8.07 4.88
N THR A 176 -13.90 8.31 3.57
CA THR A 176 -14.32 9.57 2.95
C THR A 176 -15.75 9.94 3.31
N LEU A 177 -16.00 11.23 3.45
CA LEU A 177 -17.32 11.77 3.76
C LEU A 177 -18.18 11.89 2.50
N PRO A 178 -19.52 11.76 2.63
CA PRO A 178 -20.45 12.04 1.55
C PRO A 178 -20.56 13.56 1.30
N ASP A 179 -20.95 13.94 0.07
CA ASP A 179 -21.20 15.35 -0.27
C ASP A 179 -22.41 15.93 0.49
N SER A 180 -23.39 15.08 0.82
CA SER A 180 -24.60 15.44 1.57
C SER A 180 -24.77 14.56 2.79
N ARG A 181 -25.19 15.15 3.91
CA ARG A 181 -25.44 14.43 5.16
C ARG A 181 -26.64 13.46 5.00
N PRO A 182 -26.47 12.15 5.23
CA PRO A 182 -27.58 11.19 5.23
C PRO A 182 -28.50 11.34 6.46
N PRO A 183 -29.74 10.79 6.44
CA PRO A 183 -30.71 10.87 7.53
C PRO A 183 -30.38 9.89 8.65
N VAL A 184 -29.29 10.17 9.36
CA VAL A 184 -28.81 9.37 10.49
C VAL A 184 -28.81 10.20 11.77
N VAL A 185 -28.88 9.54 12.92
CA VAL A 185 -28.87 10.19 14.23
C VAL A 185 -27.54 10.90 14.48
N ALA A 186 -26.43 10.23 14.17
CA ALA A 186 -25.08 10.77 14.34
C ALA A 186 -24.10 10.17 13.33
N ILE A 187 -23.04 10.93 13.00
CA ILE A 187 -21.87 10.50 12.23
C ILE A 187 -20.62 10.86 13.00
N ILE A 188 -20.01 9.86 13.64
CA ILE A 188 -18.72 9.99 14.28
C ILE A 188 -17.66 9.59 13.26
N ASN A 189 -17.10 10.60 12.57
CA ASN A 189 -16.05 10.39 11.58
C ASN A 189 -14.95 11.47 11.73
N PRO A 190 -13.68 11.08 11.93
CA PRO A 190 -12.56 12.01 12.13
C PRO A 190 -12.26 12.90 10.93
N ARG A 191 -12.78 12.57 9.73
CA ARG A 191 -12.63 13.40 8.53
C ARG A 191 -13.41 14.72 8.59
N TYR A 192 -14.33 14.89 9.53
CA TYR A 192 -14.96 16.20 9.81
C TYR A 192 -14.04 17.15 10.59
N LEU A 193 -12.97 16.64 11.19
CA LEU A 193 -12.00 17.43 11.94
C LEU A 193 -10.92 17.97 10.99
N SER A 194 -10.24 19.04 11.39
CA SER A 194 -9.11 19.57 10.61
C SER A 194 -8.01 18.51 10.47
N GLN A 195 -7.30 18.48 9.34
CA GLN A 195 -6.21 17.52 9.11
C GLN A 195 -5.12 17.53 10.20
N ALA A 196 -4.89 18.67 10.85
CA ALA A 196 -3.94 18.79 11.96
C ALA A 196 -4.49 18.32 13.32
N HIS A 197 -5.78 17.93 13.40
CA HIS A 197 -6.40 17.52 14.65
C HIS A 197 -5.85 16.14 15.08
N PRO A 198 -5.54 15.90 16.36
CA PRO A 198 -4.95 14.62 16.80
C PRO A 198 -5.79 13.38 16.50
N LEU A 199 -7.12 13.52 16.48
CA LEU A 199 -8.07 12.45 16.12
C LEU A 199 -8.23 12.25 14.60
N PHE A 200 -7.64 13.08 13.73
CA PHE A 200 -7.91 13.03 12.30
C PHE A 200 -7.56 11.66 11.68
N HIS A 201 -6.53 10.98 12.19
CA HIS A 201 -6.05 9.72 11.63
C HIS A 201 -6.66 8.45 12.24
N LEU A 202 -7.67 8.56 13.11
CA LEU A 202 -8.29 7.36 13.69
C LEU A 202 -8.78 6.40 12.59
N SER A 203 -8.61 5.10 12.81
CA SER A 203 -9.29 4.04 12.04
C SER A 203 -10.67 3.73 12.62
N GLY A 204 -11.47 2.92 11.95
CA GLY A 204 -12.77 2.44 12.43
C GLY A 204 -12.71 1.81 13.82
N VAL A 205 -11.70 0.99 14.13
CA VAL A 205 -11.55 0.43 15.50
C VAL A 205 -11.36 1.51 16.56
N ALA A 206 -10.58 2.55 16.24
CA ALA A 206 -10.27 3.60 17.19
C ALA A 206 -11.44 4.57 17.36
N VAL A 207 -12.24 4.80 16.31
CA VAL A 207 -13.51 5.54 16.43
C VAL A 207 -14.51 4.76 17.30
N ALA A 208 -14.64 3.44 17.09
CA ALA A 208 -15.47 2.58 17.94
C ALA A 208 -15.01 2.61 19.40
N TYR A 209 -13.70 2.61 19.65
CA TYR A 209 -13.14 2.78 20.98
C TYR A 209 -13.49 4.14 21.60
N LYS A 210 -13.35 5.24 20.83
CA LYS A 210 -13.72 6.59 21.30
C LYS A 210 -15.22 6.73 21.59
N LEU A 211 -16.09 6.05 20.84
CA LEU A 211 -17.51 5.97 21.17
C LEU A 211 -17.70 5.26 22.53
N MET A 212 -17.04 4.11 22.74
CA MET A 212 -17.16 3.39 24.02
C MET A 212 -16.57 4.19 25.20
N GLU A 213 -15.46 4.89 25.00
CA GLU A 213 -14.87 5.81 25.98
C GLU A 213 -15.89 6.88 26.40
N ALA A 214 -16.58 7.50 25.43
CA ALA A 214 -17.58 8.53 25.71
C ALA A 214 -18.84 7.98 26.40
N VAL A 215 -19.34 6.83 25.94
CA VAL A 215 -20.50 6.15 26.55
C VAL A 215 -20.20 5.77 27.99
N TYR A 216 -19.00 5.25 28.27
CA TYR A 216 -18.60 4.86 29.63
C TYR A 216 -18.46 6.08 30.54
N ALA A 217 -17.81 7.15 30.06
CA ALA A 217 -17.68 8.40 30.81
C ALA A 217 -19.05 9.01 31.14
N ASP A 218 -19.96 9.08 30.16
CA ASP A 218 -21.31 9.63 30.38
C ASP A 218 -22.15 8.74 31.31
N PHE A 219 -22.06 7.42 31.18
CA PHE A 219 -22.84 6.52 32.03
C PHE A 219 -22.28 6.41 33.45
N GLN A 220 -20.98 6.64 33.67
CA GLN A 220 -20.42 6.77 35.02
C GLN A 220 -20.89 8.07 35.71
N GLN A 221 -20.93 9.19 34.98
CA GLN A 221 -21.39 10.48 35.51
C GLN A 221 -22.91 10.53 35.70
N ASN A 222 -23.66 9.95 34.76
CA ASN A 222 -25.10 9.94 34.70
C ASN A 222 -25.62 8.50 34.60
N PRO A 223 -25.51 7.68 35.66
CA PRO A 223 -25.86 6.26 35.61
C PRO A 223 -27.33 6.06 35.27
N PRO A 224 -27.65 5.29 34.21
CA PRO A 224 -29.01 4.82 33.97
C PRO A 224 -29.56 4.01 35.16
N GLU A 225 -30.89 3.87 35.25
CA GLU A 225 -31.47 2.95 36.23
C GLU A 225 -30.97 1.51 36.01
N ASN A 226 -30.69 0.79 37.11
CA ASN A 226 -30.17 -0.59 37.13
C ASN A 226 -28.83 -0.79 36.38
N PHE A 227 -28.01 0.25 36.33
CA PHE A 227 -26.74 0.23 35.61
C PHE A 227 -25.64 -0.54 36.35
N PRO A 228 -24.93 -1.48 35.70
CA PRO A 228 -23.78 -2.16 36.31
C PRO A 228 -22.61 -1.19 36.47
N ALA A 229 -21.86 -1.33 37.57
CA ALA A 229 -20.64 -0.53 37.76
C ALA A 229 -19.59 -0.90 36.69
N ILE A 230 -19.17 0.10 35.90
CA ILE A 230 -18.06 -0.02 34.96
C ILE A 230 -16.78 0.46 35.64
N THR A 231 -15.70 -0.29 35.47
CA THR A 231 -14.36 0.14 35.89
C THR A 231 -13.55 0.61 34.69
N ASP A 232 -12.58 1.49 34.91
CA ASP A 232 -11.67 1.96 33.86
C ASP A 232 -10.91 0.79 33.20
N GLN A 233 -10.67 -0.28 33.97
CA GLN A 233 -10.09 -1.54 33.49
C GLN A 233 -10.91 -2.20 32.37
N SER A 234 -12.23 -1.98 32.31
CA SER A 234 -13.08 -2.51 31.24
C SER A 234 -12.73 -1.90 29.88
N LEU A 235 -12.35 -0.62 29.84
CA LEU A 235 -11.98 0.06 28.61
C LEU A 235 -10.51 -0.25 28.22
N GLU A 236 -9.60 -0.25 29.20
CA GLU A 236 -8.18 -0.57 28.96
C GLU A 236 -7.97 -1.96 28.33
N GLN A 237 -8.80 -2.95 28.71
CA GLN A 237 -8.74 -4.31 28.16
C GLN A 237 -9.15 -4.43 26.68
N LEU A 238 -9.68 -3.36 26.09
CA LEU A 238 -10.03 -3.30 24.67
C LEU A 238 -8.89 -2.73 23.80
N LEU A 239 -7.85 -2.15 24.41
CA LEU A 239 -6.76 -1.49 23.69
C LEU A 239 -5.93 -2.47 22.84
N ASP A 240 -5.90 -3.76 23.18
CA ASP A 240 -5.25 -4.77 22.34
C ASP A 240 -5.92 -4.88 20.96
N LEU A 241 -7.25 -4.81 20.91
CA LEU A 241 -8.03 -4.76 19.67
C LEU A 241 -7.77 -3.45 18.92
N VAL A 242 -7.67 -2.32 19.62
CA VAL A 242 -7.37 -1.01 19.02
C VAL A 242 -6.00 -1.03 18.31
N ALA A 243 -4.96 -1.57 18.96
CA ALA A 243 -3.66 -1.71 18.33
C ALA A 243 -3.72 -2.62 17.08
N ILE A 244 -4.49 -3.72 17.14
CA ILE A 244 -4.64 -4.63 15.99
C ILE A 244 -5.26 -3.89 14.80
N GLY A 245 -6.39 -3.19 14.97
CA GLY A 245 -7.05 -2.48 13.88
C GLY A 245 -6.22 -1.31 13.34
N LEU A 246 -5.69 -0.43 14.21
CA LEU A 246 -4.83 0.70 13.79
C LEU A 246 -3.64 0.25 12.93
N VAL A 247 -2.94 -0.81 13.35
CA VAL A 247 -1.77 -1.32 12.61
C VAL A 247 -2.19 -2.09 11.36
N ALA A 248 -3.33 -2.78 11.38
CA ALA A 248 -3.83 -3.52 10.22
C ALA A 248 -4.33 -2.60 9.08
N ASP A 249 -4.95 -1.48 9.44
CA ASP A 249 -5.49 -0.49 8.50
C ASP A 249 -4.42 0.46 7.94
N LEU A 250 -3.20 0.39 8.48
CA LEU A 250 -2.06 1.20 8.03
C LEU A 250 -2.31 2.71 8.15
N VAL A 251 -3.13 3.15 9.11
CA VAL A 251 -3.31 4.59 9.38
C VAL A 251 -2.02 5.24 9.87
N GLN A 252 -1.95 6.57 9.76
CA GLN A 252 -0.83 7.32 10.31
C GLN A 252 -0.82 7.21 11.84
N LEU A 253 0.27 6.65 12.38
CA LEU A 253 0.48 6.52 13.82
C LEU A 253 1.08 7.82 14.38
N THR A 254 0.26 8.87 14.36
CA THR A 254 0.55 10.22 14.88
C THR A 254 -0.54 10.64 15.87
N GLY A 255 -0.25 11.57 16.77
CA GLY A 255 -1.21 12.05 17.78
C GLY A 255 -1.86 10.91 18.57
N ASP A 256 -3.20 10.92 18.65
CA ASP A 256 -3.97 9.91 19.38
C ASP A 256 -3.81 8.50 18.81
N CYS A 257 -3.60 8.33 17.50
CA CYS A 257 -3.33 7.00 16.93
C CYS A 257 -2.02 6.41 17.46
N ARG A 258 -0.98 7.24 17.61
CA ARG A 258 0.30 6.79 18.19
C ARG A 258 0.12 6.37 19.64
N TYR A 259 -0.53 7.22 20.44
CA TYR A 259 -0.81 6.96 21.85
C TYR A 259 -1.61 5.66 22.03
N LEU A 260 -2.70 5.50 21.29
CA LEU A 260 -3.54 4.29 21.35
C LEU A 260 -2.79 3.04 20.88
N ALA A 261 -1.92 3.15 19.87
CA ALA A 261 -1.07 2.04 19.45
C ALA A 261 -0.02 1.67 20.51
N GLN A 262 0.63 2.65 21.16
CA GLN A 262 1.58 2.40 22.26
C GLN A 262 0.90 1.66 23.42
N LYS A 263 -0.20 2.23 23.95
CA LYS A 263 -0.96 1.60 25.03
C LYS A 263 -1.57 0.26 24.63
N GLY A 264 -2.07 0.14 23.41
CA GLY A 264 -2.63 -1.11 22.91
C GLY A 264 -1.60 -2.22 22.71
N ILE A 265 -0.38 -1.89 22.29
CA ILE A 265 0.72 -2.88 22.20
C ILE A 265 1.16 -3.32 23.60
N GLU A 266 1.20 -2.42 24.59
CA GLU A 266 1.44 -2.79 25.99
C GLU A 266 0.40 -3.80 26.50
N VAL A 267 -0.89 -3.62 26.17
CA VAL A 267 -1.96 -4.55 26.54
C VAL A 267 -1.89 -5.85 25.73
N LEU A 268 -1.60 -5.77 24.43
CA LEU A 268 -1.42 -6.92 23.53
C LEU A 268 -0.32 -7.87 24.06
N HIS A 269 0.80 -7.30 24.52
CA HIS A 269 1.94 -8.05 25.04
C HIS A 269 1.60 -8.86 26.30
N GLN A 270 0.61 -8.43 27.09
CA GLN A 270 0.16 -9.16 28.27
C GLN A 270 -0.57 -10.46 27.92
N LYS A 271 -1.04 -10.63 26.67
CA LYS A 271 -1.70 -11.85 26.16
C LYS A 271 -2.88 -12.33 27.02
N LYS A 272 -3.65 -11.40 27.59
CA LYS A 272 -4.82 -11.72 28.44
C LYS A 272 -6.00 -12.24 27.61
N ARG A 273 -6.26 -11.63 26.45
CA ARG A 273 -7.32 -12.05 25.52
C ARG A 273 -6.96 -13.38 24.86
N LEU A 274 -7.80 -14.38 25.04
CA LEU A 274 -7.50 -15.76 24.67
C LEU A 274 -7.24 -15.93 23.16
N GLY A 275 -8.13 -15.38 22.32
CA GLY A 275 -7.98 -15.42 20.86
C GLY A 275 -6.68 -14.79 20.37
N VAL A 276 -6.36 -13.59 20.88
CA VAL A 276 -5.13 -12.86 20.56
C VAL A 276 -3.90 -13.65 20.99
N LYS A 277 -3.88 -14.17 22.21
CA LYS A 277 -2.80 -15.02 22.71
C LYS A 277 -2.54 -16.20 21.77
N MET A 278 -3.61 -16.91 21.39
CA MET A 278 -3.48 -18.07 20.51
C MET A 278 -3.02 -17.69 19.09
N LEU A 279 -3.48 -16.57 18.54
CA LEU A 279 -2.99 -16.06 17.25
C LEU A 279 -1.49 -15.73 17.32
N LEU A 280 -1.03 -15.07 18.40
CA LEU A 280 0.39 -14.78 18.62
C LEU A 280 1.22 -16.05 18.72
N ASP A 281 0.73 -17.05 19.45
CA ASP A 281 1.41 -18.34 19.60
C ASP A 281 1.52 -19.08 18.24
N GLN A 282 0.45 -19.08 17.42
CA GLN A 282 0.48 -19.66 16.07
C GLN A 282 1.50 -18.98 15.14
N CYS A 283 1.62 -17.65 15.23
CA CYS A 283 2.59 -16.91 14.44
C CYS A 283 3.98 -16.81 15.08
N LYS A 284 4.19 -17.45 16.23
CA LYS A 284 5.42 -17.44 17.02
C LYS A 284 5.89 -16.01 17.32
N ARG A 285 4.95 -15.15 17.68
CA ARG A 285 5.16 -13.74 17.96
C ARG A 285 4.98 -13.42 19.44
N VAL A 286 5.62 -12.33 19.86
CA VAL A 286 5.62 -11.89 21.25
C VAL A 286 4.44 -10.95 21.50
N GLY A 287 4.04 -10.17 20.49
CA GLY A 287 2.98 -9.17 20.59
C GLY A 287 3.46 -7.88 21.24
N ASP A 288 4.76 -7.58 21.15
CA ASP A 288 5.36 -6.37 21.71
C ASP A 288 5.65 -5.29 20.66
N ARG A 289 5.27 -5.53 19.39
CA ARG A 289 5.63 -4.68 18.24
C ARG A 289 4.56 -4.66 17.15
N PRO A 290 4.47 -3.57 16.37
CA PRO A 290 3.55 -3.49 15.22
C PRO A 290 3.76 -4.61 14.19
N ILE A 291 5.00 -5.05 13.98
CA ILE A 291 5.32 -6.12 13.02
C ILE A 291 4.65 -7.46 13.35
N ASP A 292 4.39 -7.71 14.64
CA ASP A 292 3.70 -8.91 15.11
C ASP A 292 2.21 -8.88 14.78
N ILE A 293 1.65 -7.68 14.63
CA ILE A 293 0.29 -7.47 14.13
C ILE A 293 0.27 -7.56 12.61
N SER A 294 1.05 -6.72 11.92
CA SER A 294 0.99 -6.55 10.45
C SER A 294 1.41 -7.79 9.67
N PHE A 295 2.34 -8.59 10.18
CA PHE A 295 2.78 -9.85 9.55
C PHE A 295 2.38 -11.12 10.34
N GLY A 296 1.72 -10.97 11.49
CA GLY A 296 1.28 -12.07 12.33
C GLY A 296 -0.25 -12.17 12.38
N ILE A 297 -0.87 -11.34 13.21
CA ILE A 297 -2.31 -11.37 13.53
C ILE A 297 -3.18 -10.94 12.34
N ALA A 298 -2.96 -9.73 11.80
CA ALA A 298 -3.85 -9.14 10.80
C ALA A 298 -3.99 -9.98 9.53
N PRO A 299 -2.91 -10.58 8.95
CA PRO A 299 -3.05 -11.44 7.77
C PRO A 299 -3.89 -12.69 7.98
N ARG A 300 -4.00 -13.19 9.22
CA ARG A 300 -4.78 -14.38 9.56
C ARG A 300 -6.27 -14.05 9.65
N ILE A 301 -6.60 -12.98 10.36
CA ILE A 301 -7.97 -12.45 10.45
C ILE A 301 -8.48 -12.13 9.04
N ASN A 302 -7.71 -11.34 8.28
CA ASN A 302 -8.04 -10.97 6.90
C ASN A 302 -8.11 -12.16 5.93
N ALA A 303 -7.49 -13.30 6.24
CA ALA A 303 -7.59 -14.47 5.38
C ALA A 303 -8.97 -15.10 5.41
N VAL A 304 -9.70 -14.99 6.53
CA VAL A 304 -11.03 -15.58 6.69
C VAL A 304 -12.02 -14.91 5.71
N SER A 305 -12.11 -13.58 5.69
CA SER A 305 -12.98 -12.88 4.72
C SER A 305 -12.58 -13.15 3.28
N ARG A 306 -11.27 -13.24 2.99
CA ARG A 306 -10.76 -13.47 1.62
C ARG A 306 -11.08 -14.87 1.08
N ILE A 307 -11.25 -15.87 1.94
CA ILE A 307 -11.41 -17.27 1.52
C ILE A 307 -12.82 -17.77 1.74
N TRP A 308 -13.47 -17.38 2.85
CA TRP A 308 -14.80 -17.88 3.21
C TRP A 308 -15.88 -16.79 3.18
N GLY A 309 -15.51 -15.52 3.08
CA GLY A 309 -16.46 -14.41 3.06
C GLY A 309 -16.99 -14.04 4.45
N ASP A 310 -17.66 -14.99 5.11
CA ASP A 310 -18.24 -14.82 6.45
C ASP A 310 -17.16 -14.80 7.55
N VAL A 311 -17.09 -13.69 8.28
CA VAL A 311 -16.12 -13.43 9.35
C VAL A 311 -16.71 -13.36 10.75
N ARG A 312 -17.98 -13.74 10.95
CA ARG A 312 -18.59 -13.73 12.31
C ARG A 312 -17.75 -14.51 13.33
N LYS A 313 -17.16 -15.61 12.88
CA LYS A 313 -16.22 -16.45 13.64
C LYS A 313 -14.95 -15.73 14.09
N CYS A 314 -14.52 -14.68 13.38
CA CYS A 314 -13.37 -13.87 13.80
C CYS A 314 -13.73 -12.96 14.98
N VAL A 315 -14.95 -12.41 15.02
CA VAL A 315 -15.43 -11.68 16.20
C VAL A 315 -15.50 -12.63 17.38
N GLU A 316 -16.12 -13.81 17.21
CA GLU A 316 -16.17 -14.84 18.26
C GLU A 316 -14.77 -15.25 18.74
N LEU A 317 -13.80 -15.40 17.84
CA LEU A 317 -12.42 -15.72 18.18
C LEU A 317 -11.80 -14.65 19.10
N LEU A 318 -12.03 -13.37 18.80
CA LEU A 318 -11.47 -12.26 19.56
C LEU A 318 -12.20 -12.01 20.89
N THR A 319 -13.42 -12.51 21.06
CA THR A 319 -14.26 -12.21 22.23
C THR A 319 -14.60 -13.42 23.09
N THR A 320 -14.24 -14.64 22.68
CA THR A 320 -14.52 -15.86 23.45
C THR A 320 -13.52 -16.08 24.61
N ASN A 321 -14.05 -16.61 25.71
CA ASN A 321 -13.26 -17.15 26.83
C ASN A 321 -13.27 -18.69 26.88
N ASP A 322 -14.01 -19.35 25.97
CA ASP A 322 -14.04 -20.82 25.88
C ASP A 322 -12.79 -21.31 25.12
N GLN A 323 -11.92 -22.01 25.84
CA GLN A 323 -10.67 -22.54 25.29
C GLN A 323 -10.86 -23.58 24.18
N LYS A 324 -11.90 -24.41 24.24
CA LYS A 324 -12.17 -25.41 23.20
C LYS A 324 -12.68 -24.73 21.94
N LEU A 325 -13.63 -23.81 22.07
CA LEU A 325 -14.13 -23.01 20.96
C LEU A 325 -12.99 -22.20 20.33
N CYS A 326 -12.21 -21.48 21.14
CA CYS A 326 -11.10 -20.68 20.67
C CYS A 326 -10.08 -21.51 19.89
N LYS A 327 -9.72 -22.70 20.38
CA LYS A 327 -8.81 -23.61 19.66
C LYS A 327 -9.36 -23.98 18.28
N ASN A 328 -10.64 -24.32 18.19
CA ASN A 328 -11.27 -24.67 16.92
C ASN A 328 -11.29 -23.48 15.95
N LEU A 329 -11.61 -22.27 16.44
CA LEU A 329 -11.61 -21.05 15.63
C LEU A 329 -10.21 -20.68 15.13
N ILE A 330 -9.17 -20.91 15.94
CA ILE A 330 -7.77 -20.72 15.54
C ILE A 330 -7.37 -21.69 14.43
N GLU A 331 -7.71 -22.98 14.56
CA GLU A 331 -7.43 -23.98 13.52
C GLU A 331 -8.10 -23.61 12.19
N GLN A 332 -9.33 -23.11 12.25
CA GLN A 332 -10.04 -22.57 11.10
C GLN A 332 -9.32 -21.34 10.50
N THR A 333 -8.91 -20.40 11.35
CA THR A 333 -8.22 -19.17 10.91
C THR A 333 -6.87 -19.49 10.25
N GLU A 334 -6.09 -20.43 10.80
CA GLU A 334 -4.84 -20.89 10.16
C GLU A 334 -5.10 -21.58 8.82
N LEU A 335 -6.15 -22.42 8.74
CA LEU A 335 -6.52 -23.07 7.49
C LEU A 335 -6.85 -22.04 6.39
N ALA A 336 -7.65 -21.03 6.71
CA ALA A 336 -7.95 -19.93 5.79
C ALA A 336 -6.67 -19.18 5.37
N ASN A 337 -5.77 -18.91 6.33
CA ASN A 337 -4.50 -18.24 6.06
C ASN A 337 -3.59 -19.04 5.10
N ASP A 338 -3.51 -20.35 5.27
CA ASP A 338 -2.74 -21.25 4.41
C ASP A 338 -3.36 -21.36 3.01
N GLN A 339 -4.69 -21.52 2.93
CA GLN A 339 -5.44 -21.51 1.67
C GLN A 339 -5.20 -20.20 0.91
N ARG A 340 -5.25 -19.07 1.59
CA ARG A 340 -5.00 -17.74 1.03
C ARG A 340 -3.58 -17.58 0.50
N LYS A 341 -2.55 -18.13 1.18
CA LYS A 341 -1.15 -18.13 0.66
C LYS A 341 -1.03 -18.97 -0.59
N SER A 342 -1.60 -20.17 -0.56
CA SER A 342 -1.55 -21.10 -1.69
C SER A 342 -2.22 -20.49 -2.92
N LEU A 343 -3.43 -19.96 -2.76
CA LEU A 343 -4.20 -19.33 -3.83
C LEU A 343 -3.50 -18.08 -4.38
N GLN A 344 -2.99 -17.21 -3.52
CA GLN A 344 -2.19 -16.05 -3.93
C GLN A 344 -0.98 -16.47 -4.78
N LYS A 345 -0.23 -17.51 -4.36
CA LYS A 345 0.92 -18.03 -5.12
C LYS A 345 0.51 -18.58 -6.49
N ILE A 346 -0.61 -19.28 -6.58
CA ILE A 346 -1.14 -19.83 -7.84
C ILE A 346 -1.53 -18.69 -8.79
N VAL A 347 -2.35 -17.75 -8.32
CA VAL A 347 -2.81 -16.63 -9.13
C VAL A 347 -1.63 -15.74 -9.56
N PHE A 348 -0.66 -15.50 -8.68
CA PHE A 348 0.54 -14.73 -9.02
C PHE A 348 1.33 -15.38 -10.16
N LYS A 349 1.56 -16.70 -10.12
CA LYS A 349 2.22 -17.43 -11.23
C LYS A 349 1.44 -17.33 -12.54
N GLN A 350 0.11 -17.39 -12.49
CA GLN A 350 -0.72 -17.22 -13.68
C GLN A 350 -0.64 -15.80 -14.24
N VAL A 351 -0.60 -14.79 -13.36
CA VAL A 351 -0.40 -13.39 -13.75
C VAL A 351 0.96 -13.19 -14.40
N GLN A 352 2.05 -13.71 -13.81
CA GLN A 352 3.40 -13.64 -14.41
C GLN A 352 3.41 -14.24 -15.82
N ALA A 353 2.83 -15.43 -16.02
CA ALA A 353 2.74 -16.06 -17.34
C ALA A 353 1.93 -15.24 -18.37
N LYS A 354 1.00 -14.39 -17.93
CA LYS A 354 0.30 -13.44 -18.80
C LYS A 354 1.14 -12.19 -19.07
N ILE A 355 1.85 -11.68 -18.06
CA ILE A 355 2.75 -10.52 -18.19
C ILE A 355 3.90 -10.82 -19.17
N GLU A 356 4.44 -12.03 -19.18
CA GLU A 356 5.48 -12.47 -20.14
C GLU A 356 5.07 -12.34 -21.61
N ARG A 357 3.76 -12.24 -21.88
CA ARG A 357 3.20 -12.07 -23.24
C ARG A 357 2.93 -10.61 -23.59
N LEU A 358 3.03 -9.70 -22.62
CA LEU A 358 2.85 -8.27 -22.82
C LEU A 358 4.14 -7.62 -23.29
N ASP A 359 4.01 -6.58 -24.12
CA ASP A 359 5.11 -5.69 -24.41
C ASP A 359 5.20 -4.61 -23.32
N LEU A 360 6.07 -4.85 -22.35
CA LEU A 360 6.29 -3.92 -21.24
C LEU A 360 6.92 -2.58 -21.66
N SER A 361 7.43 -2.46 -22.89
CA SER A 361 7.95 -1.17 -23.38
C SER A 361 6.83 -0.16 -23.67
N THR A 362 5.62 -0.63 -23.93
CA THR A 362 4.44 0.20 -24.26
C THR A 362 3.33 0.14 -23.19
N THR A 363 3.47 -0.75 -22.21
CA THR A 363 2.43 -1.02 -21.20
C THR A 363 2.70 -0.26 -19.89
N GLY A 364 2.22 0.97 -19.74
CA GLY A 364 2.38 1.77 -18.52
C GLY A 364 1.60 1.22 -17.31
N ILE A 365 0.42 0.63 -17.57
CA ILE A 365 -0.43 -0.03 -16.56
C ILE A 365 -0.76 -1.46 -16.99
N ILE A 366 -0.65 -2.41 -16.06
CA ILE A 366 -0.93 -3.82 -16.31
C ILE A 366 -2.41 -4.08 -16.00
N MET A 367 -3.21 -4.39 -17.02
CA MET A 367 -4.61 -4.83 -16.82
C MET A 367 -4.75 -6.26 -17.34
N LEU A 368 -5.17 -7.18 -16.47
CA LEU A 368 -5.35 -8.59 -16.82
C LEU A 368 -6.67 -9.13 -16.25
N VAL A 369 -7.27 -10.08 -16.98
CA VAL A 369 -8.51 -10.74 -16.59
C VAL A 369 -8.37 -12.26 -16.70
N ASP A 370 -8.93 -12.99 -15.74
CA ASP A 370 -9.10 -14.45 -15.81
C ASP A 370 -10.32 -14.91 -15.02
N PRO A 371 -11.28 -15.64 -15.62
CA PRO A 371 -12.46 -16.16 -14.92
C PRO A 371 -12.13 -17.13 -13.76
N LEU A 372 -10.93 -17.72 -13.75
CA LEU A 372 -10.52 -18.65 -12.70
C LEU A 372 -9.92 -17.94 -11.47
N TRP A 373 -9.75 -16.62 -11.52
CA TRP A 373 -9.21 -15.88 -10.38
C TRP A 373 -10.28 -15.60 -9.32
N SER A 374 -9.90 -15.79 -8.06
CA SER A 374 -10.75 -15.48 -6.92
C SER A 374 -10.63 -14.01 -6.51
N VAL A 375 -11.77 -13.33 -6.39
CA VAL A 375 -11.86 -11.91 -5.99
C VAL A 375 -11.07 -11.63 -4.70
N GLY A 376 -11.11 -12.55 -3.72
CA GLY A 376 -10.50 -12.35 -2.40
C GLY A 376 -8.97 -12.15 -2.40
N VAL A 377 -8.26 -12.62 -3.45
CA VAL A 377 -6.80 -12.50 -3.56
C VAL A 377 -6.33 -11.49 -4.61
N LEU A 378 -7.20 -10.99 -5.50
CA LEU A 378 -6.83 -10.11 -6.60
C LEU A 378 -6.03 -8.89 -6.12
N GLY A 379 -6.50 -8.20 -5.08
CA GLY A 379 -5.80 -7.04 -4.52
C GLY A 379 -4.42 -7.35 -3.94
N LEU A 380 -4.20 -8.56 -3.38
CA LEU A 380 -2.88 -8.97 -2.87
C LEU A 380 -1.91 -9.25 -4.01
N VAL A 381 -2.40 -9.95 -5.03
CA VAL A 381 -1.60 -10.28 -6.22
C VAL A 381 -1.27 -9.01 -7.00
N ALA A 382 -2.24 -8.10 -7.18
CA ALA A 382 -2.01 -6.82 -7.84
C ALA A 382 -0.93 -6.00 -7.12
N GLY A 383 -0.94 -5.95 -5.79
CA GLY A 383 0.10 -5.29 -5.00
C GLY A 383 1.47 -5.94 -5.17
N GLN A 384 1.52 -7.27 -5.25
CA GLN A 384 2.76 -8.00 -5.52
C GLN A 384 3.31 -7.70 -6.93
N VAL A 385 2.45 -7.60 -7.94
CA VAL A 385 2.83 -7.21 -9.30
C VAL A 385 3.34 -5.77 -9.33
N VAL A 386 2.68 -4.83 -8.63
CA VAL A 386 3.18 -3.45 -8.50
C VAL A 386 4.60 -3.44 -7.93
N ALA A 387 4.86 -4.23 -6.88
CA ALA A 387 6.17 -4.30 -6.24
C ALA A 387 7.26 -4.91 -7.16
N GLU A 388 6.92 -5.91 -7.98
CA GLU A 388 7.88 -6.60 -8.86
C GLU A 388 8.13 -5.87 -10.20
N TYR A 389 7.07 -5.30 -10.79
CA TYR A 389 7.10 -4.71 -12.13
C TYR A 389 7.14 -3.18 -12.13
N GLY A 390 6.94 -2.52 -10.98
CA GLY A 390 6.97 -1.07 -10.85
C GLY A 390 5.88 -0.36 -11.65
N ARG A 391 4.72 -1.01 -11.84
CA ARG A 391 3.62 -0.52 -12.68
C ARG A 391 2.29 -0.67 -11.94
N PRO A 392 1.37 0.31 -12.04
CA PRO A 392 0.01 0.11 -11.56
C PRO A 392 -0.57 -1.16 -12.19
N THR A 393 -1.36 -1.89 -11.42
CA THR A 393 -1.87 -3.20 -11.82
C THR A 393 -3.34 -3.33 -11.47
N ILE A 394 -4.14 -3.77 -12.44
CA ILE A 394 -5.57 -4.08 -12.33
C ILE A 394 -5.75 -5.55 -12.69
N LEU A 395 -6.23 -6.35 -11.73
CA LEU A 395 -6.53 -7.77 -11.95
C LEU A 395 -8.02 -8.00 -11.78
N CYS A 396 -8.62 -8.72 -12.72
CA CYS A 396 -10.06 -8.94 -12.79
C CYS A 396 -10.42 -10.43 -12.90
N THR A 397 -11.57 -10.79 -12.33
CA THR A 397 -12.28 -12.03 -12.64
C THR A 397 -13.61 -11.70 -13.32
N VAL A 398 -14.26 -12.68 -13.94
CA VAL A 398 -15.51 -12.49 -14.71
C VAL A 398 -16.60 -13.37 -14.14
N GLU A 399 -17.76 -12.77 -13.91
CA GLU A 399 -19.00 -13.45 -13.50
C GLU A 399 -20.16 -12.84 -14.28
N ASP A 400 -20.97 -13.68 -14.96
CA ASP A 400 -22.13 -13.25 -15.74
C ASP A 400 -21.87 -12.13 -16.75
N GLY A 401 -20.72 -12.17 -17.42
CA GLY A 401 -20.30 -11.15 -18.40
C GLY A 401 -19.80 -9.84 -17.79
N ILE A 402 -19.80 -9.72 -16.46
CA ILE A 402 -19.28 -8.56 -15.72
C ILE A 402 -17.90 -8.91 -15.16
N ALA A 403 -16.90 -8.11 -15.50
CA ALA A 403 -15.59 -8.19 -14.88
C ALA A 403 -15.61 -7.45 -13.54
N LYS A 404 -15.14 -8.09 -12.47
CA LYS A 404 -14.92 -7.50 -11.14
C LYS A 404 -13.43 -7.51 -10.85
N GLY A 405 -12.87 -6.35 -10.52
CA GLY A 405 -11.43 -6.14 -10.42
C GLY A 405 -10.96 -5.51 -9.12
N SER A 406 -9.68 -5.75 -8.82
CA SER A 406 -8.93 -5.02 -7.81
C SER A 406 -7.72 -4.35 -8.46
N ALA A 407 -7.52 -3.07 -8.12
CA ALA A 407 -6.47 -2.24 -8.65
C ALA A 407 -5.50 -1.81 -7.54
N ARG A 408 -4.21 -1.75 -7.85
CA ARG A 408 -3.13 -1.25 -6.98
C ARG A 408 -2.19 -0.36 -7.77
N SER A 409 -1.63 0.65 -7.12
CA SER A 409 -0.70 1.61 -7.70
C SER A 409 0.51 1.81 -6.79
N LEU A 410 1.49 2.55 -7.29
CA LEU A 410 2.69 2.98 -6.56
C LEU A 410 2.62 4.49 -6.29
N ALA A 411 3.45 4.96 -5.36
CA ALA A 411 3.58 6.39 -5.05
C ALA A 411 3.86 7.20 -6.31
N GLY A 412 3.28 8.40 -6.39
CA GLY A 412 3.37 9.28 -7.56
C GLY A 412 2.37 8.98 -8.68
N ILE A 413 1.56 7.92 -8.58
CA ILE A 413 0.57 7.57 -9.61
C ILE A 413 -0.83 7.46 -9.01
N ASN A 414 -1.68 8.45 -9.29
CA ASN A 414 -3.06 8.49 -8.83
C ASN A 414 -3.97 7.59 -9.67
N LEU A 415 -4.22 6.37 -9.17
CA LEU A 415 -5.07 5.38 -9.83
C LEU A 415 -6.54 5.80 -9.92
N TYR A 416 -7.03 6.55 -8.94
CA TYR A 416 -8.42 6.99 -8.92
C TYR A 416 -8.70 7.94 -10.08
N GLU A 417 -7.80 8.89 -10.35
CA GLU A 417 -7.91 9.79 -11.51
C GLU A 417 -7.87 9.03 -12.84
N LEU A 418 -6.96 8.04 -12.96
CA LEU A 418 -6.86 7.20 -14.15
C LEU A 418 -8.16 6.45 -14.44
N LEU A 419 -8.84 5.95 -13.40
CA LEU A 419 -10.12 5.24 -13.51
C LEU A 419 -11.29 6.20 -13.74
N LYS A 420 -11.30 7.34 -13.05
CA LYS A 420 -12.37 8.34 -13.12
C LYS A 420 -12.55 8.89 -14.54
N ASP A 421 -11.45 9.13 -15.25
CA ASP A 421 -11.52 9.56 -16.66
C ASP A 421 -12.18 8.51 -17.58
N GLN A 422 -12.27 7.25 -17.13
CA GLN A 422 -12.89 6.15 -17.83
C GLN A 422 -14.22 5.71 -17.21
N GLU A 423 -14.83 6.53 -16.35
CA GLU A 423 -16.07 6.22 -15.64
C GLU A 423 -17.20 5.72 -16.56
N HIS A 424 -17.30 6.28 -17.77
CA HIS A 424 -18.28 5.88 -18.79
C HIS A 424 -18.15 4.43 -19.29
N LEU A 425 -17.02 3.77 -19.07
CA LEU A 425 -16.78 2.36 -19.40
C LEU A 425 -17.01 1.41 -18.21
N LEU A 426 -17.18 1.98 -17.01
CA LEU A 426 -17.29 1.27 -15.75
C LEU A 426 -18.75 1.16 -15.32
N ILE A 427 -19.12 0.03 -14.72
CA ILE A 427 -20.41 -0.14 -14.04
C ILE A 427 -20.33 0.48 -12.65
N SER A 428 -19.20 0.28 -11.96
CA SER A 428 -18.90 0.94 -10.69
C SER A 428 -17.39 0.98 -10.47
N PHE A 429 -16.91 1.99 -9.74
CA PHE A 429 -15.53 2.03 -9.25
C PHE A 429 -15.43 2.86 -7.97
N GLY A 430 -14.38 2.63 -7.19
CA GLY A 430 -14.12 3.38 -5.97
C GLY A 430 -12.76 3.04 -5.37
N GLY A 431 -12.35 3.82 -4.38
CA GLY A 431 -11.10 3.65 -3.65
C GLY A 431 -10.30 4.95 -3.51
N HIS A 432 -8.99 4.79 -3.39
CA HIS A 432 -8.02 5.85 -3.12
C HIS A 432 -6.90 5.85 -4.18
N PRO A 433 -6.01 6.86 -4.21
CA PRO A 433 -4.96 6.96 -5.23
C PRO A 433 -4.08 5.71 -5.40
N LEU A 434 -3.88 4.90 -4.35
CA LEU A 434 -3.02 3.71 -4.37
C LEU A 434 -3.76 2.38 -4.50
N ALA A 435 -5.08 2.35 -4.35
CA ALA A 435 -5.86 1.11 -4.35
C ALA A 435 -7.33 1.37 -4.68
N GLY A 436 -7.95 0.49 -5.47
CA GLY A 436 -9.37 0.60 -5.77
C GLY A 436 -10.02 -0.70 -6.18
N GLY A 437 -11.34 -0.69 -6.22
CA GLY A 437 -12.20 -1.73 -6.79
C GLY A 437 -12.95 -1.17 -8.00
N LEU A 438 -13.23 -2.03 -8.97
CA LEU A 438 -13.95 -1.65 -10.18
C LEU A 438 -14.77 -2.82 -10.73
N SER A 439 -15.82 -2.49 -11.46
CA SER A 439 -16.56 -3.43 -12.29
C SER A 439 -16.90 -2.85 -13.65
N PHE A 440 -16.93 -3.67 -14.69
CA PHE A 440 -17.21 -3.25 -16.08
C PHE A 440 -17.72 -4.43 -16.91
N SER A 441 -18.42 -4.15 -18.02
CA SER A 441 -18.80 -5.19 -18.98
C SER A 441 -17.55 -5.79 -19.62
N LEU A 442 -17.46 -7.12 -19.71
CA LEU A 442 -16.30 -7.80 -20.33
C LEU A 442 -16.04 -7.30 -21.76
N GLU A 443 -17.09 -6.88 -22.48
CA GLU A 443 -17.00 -6.31 -23.82
C GLU A 443 -16.15 -5.03 -23.87
N ASN A 444 -16.11 -4.26 -22.78
CA ASN A 444 -15.32 -3.03 -22.68
C ASN A 444 -13.84 -3.28 -22.36
N MET A 445 -13.41 -4.53 -22.12
CA MET A 445 -12.07 -4.84 -21.60
C MET A 445 -10.94 -4.24 -22.43
N GLN A 446 -10.98 -4.44 -23.75
CA GLN A 446 -9.91 -3.97 -24.63
C GLN A 446 -9.88 -2.43 -24.68
N VAL A 447 -11.03 -1.81 -24.86
CA VAL A 447 -11.17 -0.34 -24.92
C VAL A 447 -10.69 0.31 -23.62
N LEU A 448 -11.08 -0.27 -22.47
CA LEU A 448 -10.69 0.22 -21.16
C LEU A 448 -9.17 0.09 -20.93
N ALA A 449 -8.57 -1.06 -21.28
CA ALA A 449 -7.14 -1.28 -21.14
C ALA A 449 -6.32 -0.28 -21.99
N GLU A 450 -6.73 -0.06 -23.23
CA GLU A 450 -6.08 0.90 -24.13
C GLU A 450 -6.24 2.35 -23.63
N ALA A 451 -7.45 2.75 -23.22
CA ALA A 451 -7.74 4.10 -22.76
C ALA A 451 -6.99 4.45 -21.47
N ILE A 452 -6.96 3.55 -20.48
CA ILE A 452 -6.23 3.79 -19.23
C ILE A 452 -4.71 3.84 -19.50
N ASN A 453 -4.19 2.96 -20.37
CA ASN A 453 -2.78 2.96 -20.72
C ASN A 453 -2.36 4.25 -21.47
N GLN A 454 -3.20 4.74 -22.38
CA GLN A 454 -2.98 6.02 -23.05
C GLN A 454 -2.99 7.19 -22.06
N LYS A 455 -3.98 7.22 -21.14
CA LYS A 455 -4.07 8.25 -20.10
C LYS A 455 -2.82 8.23 -19.22
N PHE A 456 -2.36 7.04 -18.81
CA PHE A 456 -1.13 6.88 -18.05
C PHE A 456 0.05 7.56 -18.76
N TRP A 457 0.30 7.22 -20.03
CA TRP A 457 1.44 7.79 -20.76
C TRP A 457 1.28 9.29 -21.02
N SER A 458 0.05 9.76 -21.27
CA SER A 458 -0.23 11.19 -21.43
C SER A 458 0.01 11.98 -20.15
N GLN A 459 -0.25 11.41 -18.98
CA GLN A 459 -0.14 12.10 -17.70
C GLN A 459 1.28 12.02 -17.12
N TYR A 460 1.93 10.87 -17.24
CA TYR A 460 3.22 10.63 -16.57
C TYR A 460 4.42 10.63 -17.53
N GLY A 461 4.24 10.32 -18.81
CA GLY A 461 5.29 10.31 -19.85
C GLY A 461 6.38 9.24 -19.71
N GLN A 462 6.63 8.77 -18.48
CA GLN A 462 7.64 7.79 -18.12
C GLN A 462 7.15 6.90 -16.97
N LEU A 463 7.86 5.80 -16.74
CA LEU A 463 7.65 4.99 -15.54
C LEU A 463 8.24 5.71 -14.33
N GLN A 464 7.53 5.65 -13.21
CA GLN A 464 8.05 6.18 -11.96
C GLN A 464 9.15 5.26 -11.43
N ASN A 465 10.28 5.85 -11.08
CA ASN A 465 11.34 5.12 -10.38
C ASN A 465 10.89 4.80 -8.96
N LYS A 466 11.40 3.70 -8.42
CA LYS A 466 11.19 3.40 -7.01
C LYS A 466 12.08 4.35 -6.21
N GLU A 467 11.51 5.20 -5.39
CA GLU A 467 12.27 6.06 -4.49
C GLU A 467 12.57 5.34 -3.17
N VAL A 468 13.82 5.40 -2.73
CA VAL A 468 14.27 4.90 -1.43
C VAL A 468 14.86 6.08 -0.67
N ALA A 469 14.05 6.63 0.23
CA ALA A 469 14.53 7.59 1.23
C ALA A 469 15.38 6.84 2.27
N ILE A 470 16.61 7.30 2.44
CA ILE A 470 17.62 6.82 3.38
C ILE A 470 17.66 7.80 4.55
N ASP A 471 17.39 7.30 5.75
CA ASP A 471 17.26 8.15 6.94
C ASP A 471 18.63 8.42 7.59
N LEU A 472 19.48 7.40 7.66
CA LEU A 472 20.73 7.41 8.40
C LEU A 472 21.85 6.76 7.59
N GLU A 473 23.09 7.16 7.85
CA GLU A 473 24.29 6.49 7.37
C GLU A 473 25.05 5.92 8.56
N GLY A 474 25.56 4.70 8.42
CA GLY A 474 26.31 4.02 9.49
C GLY A 474 27.32 3.01 8.94
N THR A 475 28.05 2.39 9.84
CA THR A 475 29.00 1.32 9.56
C THR A 475 28.46 -0.03 10.05
N ILE A 476 29.06 -1.14 9.61
CA ILE A 476 28.68 -2.47 10.12
C ILE A 476 28.94 -2.57 11.64
N ALA A 477 29.98 -1.90 12.13
CA ALA A 477 30.30 -1.86 13.56
C ALA A 477 29.22 -1.18 14.41
N ASP A 478 28.44 -0.26 13.83
CA ASP A 478 27.32 0.41 14.52
C ASP A 478 26.09 -0.50 14.66
N LEU A 479 25.98 -1.57 13.85
CA LEU A 479 24.80 -2.43 13.77
C LEU A 479 24.73 -3.45 14.92
N THR A 480 24.70 -2.93 16.14
CA THR A 480 24.73 -3.71 17.37
C THR A 480 23.36 -3.80 18.05
N ARG A 481 23.33 -4.53 19.18
CA ARG A 481 22.17 -4.58 20.07
C ARG A 481 21.83 -3.20 20.62
N GLU A 482 22.85 -2.40 20.91
CA GLU A 482 22.72 -1.06 21.46
C GLU A 482 21.99 -0.16 20.46
N LEU A 483 22.41 -0.13 19.19
CA LEU A 483 21.71 0.62 18.13
C LEU A 483 20.29 0.09 17.92
N PHE A 484 20.06 -1.23 17.96
CA PHE A 484 18.70 -1.74 17.86
C PHE A 484 17.79 -1.22 18.99
N ASN A 485 18.27 -1.29 20.24
CA ASN A 485 17.51 -0.79 21.39
C ASN A 485 17.33 0.73 21.31
N GLU A 486 18.33 1.44 20.80
CA GLU A 486 18.30 2.87 20.55
C GLU A 486 17.13 3.24 19.63
N LEU A 487 17.10 2.64 18.43
CA LEU A 487 16.05 2.86 17.43
C LEU A 487 14.69 2.35 17.90
N ARG A 488 14.65 1.27 18.68
CA ARG A 488 13.41 0.68 19.22
C ARG A 488 12.63 1.67 20.07
N GLN A 489 13.28 2.63 20.74
CA GLN A 489 12.57 3.66 21.51
C GLN A 489 11.61 4.50 20.66
N LEU A 490 11.81 4.54 19.33
CA LEU A 490 10.97 5.29 18.40
C LEU A 490 9.72 4.50 17.95
N GLU A 491 9.60 3.23 18.34
CA GLU A 491 8.40 2.42 18.08
C GLU A 491 7.15 3.05 18.74
N PRO A 492 5.93 2.77 18.21
CA PRO A 492 5.62 1.90 17.09
C PRO A 492 6.00 2.48 15.73
N PHE A 493 6.69 1.69 14.90
CA PHE A 493 6.90 2.01 13.49
C PHE A 493 5.69 1.64 12.63
N GLY A 494 5.41 2.44 11.60
CA GLY A 494 4.26 2.30 10.71
C GLY A 494 4.11 3.48 9.76
N MET A 495 2.93 3.67 9.18
CA MET A 495 2.65 4.90 8.43
C MET A 495 2.74 6.11 9.38
N GLY A 496 3.34 7.22 8.92
CA GLY A 496 3.62 8.40 9.76
C GLY A 496 4.88 8.27 10.62
N ASN A 497 5.41 7.07 10.85
CA ASN A 497 6.65 6.83 11.59
C ASN A 497 7.38 5.60 11.02
N PRO A 498 7.95 5.67 9.81
CA PRO A 498 8.51 4.50 9.14
C PRO A 498 9.71 3.92 9.91
N SER A 499 9.97 2.62 9.74
CA SER A 499 11.22 2.02 10.20
C SER A 499 12.41 2.71 9.51
N PRO A 500 13.48 3.01 10.27
CA PRO A 500 14.64 3.69 9.71
C PRO A 500 15.38 2.81 8.70
N LYS A 501 15.74 3.40 7.57
CA LYS A 501 16.60 2.80 6.55
C LYS A 501 18.01 3.37 6.69
N LEU A 502 18.96 2.47 6.85
CA LEU A 502 20.37 2.80 7.04
C LEU A 502 21.13 2.52 5.75
N LEU A 503 21.97 3.46 5.34
CA LEU A 503 22.97 3.27 4.29
C LEU A 503 24.26 2.76 4.91
N ILE A 504 24.75 1.64 4.39
CA ILE A 504 26.08 1.10 4.67
C ILE A 504 26.87 1.10 3.36
N ARG A 505 28.04 1.72 3.35
CA ARG A 505 28.86 1.85 2.15
C ARG A 505 29.88 0.74 2.03
N ASP A 506 30.23 0.44 0.78
CA ASP A 506 31.42 -0.33 0.42
C ASP A 506 31.57 -1.65 1.22
N CYS A 507 30.52 -2.46 1.15
CA CYS A 507 30.39 -3.74 1.82
C CYS A 507 30.27 -4.90 0.84
N LEU A 508 30.56 -6.11 1.33
CA LEU A 508 30.61 -7.34 0.55
C LEU A 508 29.62 -8.37 1.09
N PHE A 509 28.92 -9.04 0.17
CA PHE A 509 28.10 -10.19 0.52
C PHE A 509 28.92 -11.48 0.53
N THR A 510 29.02 -12.11 1.68
CA THR A 510 29.66 -13.42 1.87
C THR A 510 28.63 -14.46 2.33
N ASN A 511 28.99 -15.75 2.28
CA ASN A 511 28.15 -16.86 2.78
C ASN A 511 26.68 -16.83 2.32
N LYS A 512 26.47 -16.56 1.02
CA LYS A 512 25.14 -16.43 0.40
C LYS A 512 24.51 -17.80 0.15
N PHE A 513 23.34 -18.07 0.73
CA PHE A 513 22.60 -19.31 0.43
C PHE A 513 21.08 -19.13 0.49
N ASN A 514 20.37 -19.86 -0.38
CA ASN A 514 18.91 -19.90 -0.38
C ASN A 514 18.41 -20.84 0.73
N LYS A 515 17.44 -20.39 1.53
CA LYS A 515 16.84 -21.21 2.59
C LYS A 515 15.38 -21.49 2.32
N ASN A 516 15.02 -22.77 2.37
CA ASN A 516 13.64 -23.20 2.26
C ASN A 516 12.82 -22.73 3.46
N ILE A 517 11.65 -22.13 3.22
CA ILE A 517 10.62 -21.99 4.25
C ILE A 517 9.92 -23.34 4.34
N GLN A 518 9.92 -23.93 5.53
CA GLN A 518 9.17 -25.15 5.80
C GLN A 518 7.77 -24.77 6.29
N ASN A 519 6.74 -25.37 5.72
CA ASN A 519 5.41 -25.29 6.34
C ASN A 519 5.38 -26.13 7.63
N ILE A 520 4.28 -26.04 8.39
CA ILE A 520 4.10 -26.79 9.66
C ILE A 520 4.18 -28.32 9.46
N LYS A 521 4.02 -28.81 8.21
CA LYS A 521 4.15 -30.22 7.82
C LYS A 521 5.54 -30.60 7.29
N SER A 522 6.55 -29.75 7.48
CA SER A 522 7.93 -29.95 7.00
C SER A 522 8.06 -30.11 5.47
N GLN A 523 7.06 -29.68 4.71
CA GLN A 523 7.12 -29.69 3.25
C GLN A 523 7.86 -28.43 2.77
N LYS A 524 8.83 -28.61 1.87
CA LYS A 524 9.60 -27.52 1.27
C LYS A 524 8.67 -26.69 0.38
N VAL A 525 8.58 -25.39 0.64
CA VAL A 525 7.94 -24.43 -0.27
C VAL A 525 9.04 -23.84 -1.15
N ASP A 526 8.83 -23.81 -2.49
CA ASP A 526 9.79 -23.20 -3.43
C ASP A 526 10.24 -21.81 -2.98
N TYR A 527 11.55 -21.58 -3.15
CA TYR A 527 12.37 -20.49 -2.63
C TYR A 527 11.84 -19.07 -2.88
N ILE A 528 11.95 -18.22 -1.84
CA ILE A 528 11.95 -16.74 -1.93
C ILE A 528 12.68 -16.13 -0.70
N LYS A 529 13.73 -16.76 -0.16
CA LYS A 529 14.52 -16.19 0.94
C LYS A 529 16.00 -16.54 0.79
N THR A 530 16.84 -15.51 0.79
CA THR A 530 18.29 -15.61 0.87
C THR A 530 18.76 -15.22 2.27
N GLU A 531 19.67 -16.01 2.84
CA GLU A 531 20.48 -15.62 4.01
C GLU A 531 21.92 -15.36 3.53
N PHE A 532 22.56 -14.36 4.12
CA PHE A 532 23.92 -13.94 3.75
C PHE A 532 24.63 -13.32 4.96
N MET A 533 25.93 -13.10 4.83
CA MET A 533 26.74 -12.26 5.70
C MET A 533 27.11 -11.00 4.95
N LEU A 534 27.01 -9.84 5.60
CA LEU A 534 27.51 -8.58 5.10
C LEU A 534 28.79 -8.25 5.83
N SER A 535 29.87 -8.00 5.10
CA SER A 535 31.17 -7.66 5.68
C SER A 535 31.73 -6.34 5.15
N ASP A 536 32.47 -5.65 5.99
CA ASP A 536 33.21 -4.44 5.61
C ASP A 536 34.70 -4.76 5.40
N ARG A 537 35.48 -3.74 4.99
CA ARG A 537 36.93 -3.89 4.77
C ARG A 537 37.72 -4.20 6.04
N THR A 538 37.15 -3.96 7.23
CA THR A 538 37.79 -4.25 8.52
C THR A 538 37.58 -5.71 8.96
N GLY A 539 36.71 -6.44 8.27
CA GLY A 539 36.34 -7.82 8.60
C GLY A 539 35.21 -7.90 9.62
N THR A 540 34.55 -6.79 9.95
CA THR A 540 33.34 -6.81 10.78
C THR A 540 32.20 -7.38 9.94
N GLU A 541 31.41 -8.29 10.51
CA GLU A 541 30.33 -8.96 9.79
C GLU A 541 29.00 -8.93 10.54
N ILE A 542 27.91 -8.87 9.78
CA ILE A 542 26.54 -9.01 10.30
C ILE A 542 25.71 -9.96 9.43
N ASN A 543 24.78 -10.66 10.07
CA ASN A 543 23.88 -11.57 9.38
C ASN A 543 22.76 -10.81 8.69
N GLY A 544 22.44 -11.20 7.45
CA GLY A 544 21.40 -10.55 6.67
C GLY A 544 20.40 -11.52 6.05
N ILE A 545 19.20 -11.01 5.81
CA ILE A 545 18.11 -11.70 5.12
C ILE A 545 17.58 -10.86 3.96
N TRP A 546 17.27 -11.52 2.86
CA TRP A 546 16.61 -10.91 1.70
C TRP A 546 15.43 -11.77 1.26
N TRP A 547 14.23 -11.23 1.41
CA TRP A 547 12.97 -11.90 1.07
C TRP A 547 12.56 -11.59 -0.35
N GLY A 548 12.03 -12.56 -1.08
CA GLY A 548 11.61 -12.43 -2.48
C GLY A 548 12.68 -12.80 -3.50
N HIS A 549 13.94 -12.94 -3.07
CA HIS A 549 15.08 -12.98 -3.97
C HIS A 549 16.04 -14.16 -3.71
N TYR A 550 16.80 -14.50 -4.74
CA TYR A 550 17.77 -15.57 -4.76
C TYR A 550 19.19 -15.08 -4.54
N SER A 551 20.02 -15.96 -3.99
CA SER A 551 21.42 -15.68 -3.70
C SER A 551 22.27 -15.28 -4.91
N TYR A 552 21.89 -15.70 -6.13
CA TYR A 552 22.62 -15.36 -7.36
C TYR A 552 22.34 -13.92 -7.84
N GLU A 553 21.31 -13.26 -7.31
CA GLU A 553 21.01 -11.85 -7.61
C GLU A 553 21.93 -10.90 -6.83
N LEU A 554 22.54 -11.38 -5.73
CA LEU A 554 23.46 -10.59 -4.93
C LEU A 554 24.85 -10.51 -5.59
N PRO A 555 25.47 -9.32 -5.67
CA PRO A 555 26.74 -9.13 -6.35
C PRO A 555 27.89 -9.85 -5.63
N ASP A 556 28.92 -10.20 -6.39
CA ASP A 556 30.20 -10.70 -5.89
C ASP A 556 31.24 -9.57 -5.68
N THR A 557 30.83 -8.32 -5.90
CA THR A 557 31.69 -7.13 -5.81
C THR A 557 31.24 -6.22 -4.68
N SER A 558 32.09 -5.26 -4.30
CA SER A 558 31.74 -4.26 -3.27
C SER A 558 30.55 -3.41 -3.72
N CYS A 559 29.64 -3.17 -2.79
CA CYS A 559 28.41 -2.44 -3.01
C CYS A 559 28.05 -1.54 -1.83
N ASP A 560 27.29 -0.49 -2.11
CA ASP A 560 26.54 0.19 -1.08
C ASP A 560 25.21 -0.55 -0.88
N VAL A 561 24.71 -0.60 0.34
CA VAL A 561 23.45 -1.26 0.68
C VAL A 561 22.55 -0.35 1.53
N VAL A 562 21.25 -0.44 1.28
CA VAL A 562 20.22 0.10 2.16
C VAL A 562 19.58 -1.04 2.94
N ILE A 563 19.57 -0.91 4.26
CA ILE A 563 19.14 -1.96 5.18
C ILE A 563 18.18 -1.44 6.24
N GLU A 564 17.37 -2.35 6.78
CA GLU A 564 16.63 -2.15 8.04
C GLU A 564 17.22 -3.10 9.09
N LEU A 565 17.45 -2.60 10.31
CA LEU A 565 17.89 -3.44 11.43
C LEU A 565 16.68 -4.18 12.01
N VAL A 566 16.79 -5.51 12.16
CA VAL A 566 15.67 -6.36 12.60
C VAL A 566 16.08 -7.30 13.72
N ASP A 567 15.18 -7.51 14.69
CA ASP A 567 15.38 -8.52 15.72
C ASP A 567 14.94 -9.90 15.22
N ASN A 568 15.87 -10.85 15.25
CA ASN A 568 15.62 -12.24 14.94
C ASN A 568 15.39 -13.03 16.22
N ALA A 569 14.13 -13.03 16.67
CA ALA A 569 13.70 -13.73 17.88
C ALA A 569 14.04 -15.24 17.86
N PHE A 570 14.09 -15.87 16.68
CA PHE A 570 14.41 -17.29 16.55
C PHE A 570 15.88 -17.59 16.85
N HIS A 571 16.79 -16.76 16.33
CA HIS A 571 18.23 -16.90 16.57
C HIS A 571 18.75 -16.07 17.76
N ARG A 572 17.88 -15.32 18.44
CA ARG A 572 18.19 -14.45 19.58
C ARG A 572 19.33 -13.48 19.30
N ARG A 573 19.35 -12.95 18.08
CA ARG A 573 20.35 -12.01 17.57
C ARG A 573 19.68 -10.95 16.70
N TYR A 574 20.44 -9.92 16.35
CA TYR A 574 19.99 -8.89 15.41
C TYR A 574 20.55 -9.20 14.03
N ASP A 575 19.67 -9.18 13.05
CA ASP A 575 20.01 -9.37 11.64
C ASP A 575 19.69 -8.06 10.90
N ILE A 576 20.16 -7.95 9.67
CA ILE A 576 19.74 -6.90 8.75
C ILE A 576 18.75 -7.45 7.73
N ARG A 577 17.77 -6.65 7.36
CA ARG A 577 16.92 -6.88 6.20
C ARG A 577 17.43 -6.01 5.06
N LEU A 578 17.81 -6.64 3.95
CA LEU A 578 18.23 -5.91 2.75
C LEU A 578 17.00 -5.28 2.06
N ILE A 579 17.09 -3.97 1.79
CA ILE A 579 16.07 -3.21 1.06
C ILE A 579 16.48 -3.02 -0.40
N ASP A 580 17.71 -2.58 -0.62
CA ASP A 580 18.28 -2.39 -1.95
C ASP A 580 19.82 -2.37 -1.89
N PHE A 581 20.47 -2.54 -3.04
CA PHE A 581 21.92 -2.40 -3.17
C PHE A 581 22.32 -1.79 -4.52
N ARG A 582 23.51 -1.21 -4.58
CA ARG A 582 24.08 -0.68 -5.84
C ARG A 582 25.60 -0.84 -5.87
N PRO A 583 26.24 -0.86 -7.06
CA PRO A 583 27.69 -0.87 -7.15
C PRO A 583 28.33 0.27 -6.36
N ALA A 584 29.41 -0.01 -5.62
CA ALA A 584 30.14 1.00 -4.88
C ALA A 584 30.75 2.07 -5.82
N ASN A 585 30.96 3.29 -5.31
CA ASN A 585 31.56 4.44 -6.02
C ASN A 585 30.72 5.09 -7.12
N ILE A 586 29.41 4.86 -7.15
CA ILE A 586 28.48 5.71 -7.92
C ILE A 586 28.02 6.83 -6.97
N PRO A 587 28.36 8.11 -7.18
CA PRO A 587 27.88 9.19 -6.30
C PRO A 587 26.35 9.17 -6.24
N LEU A 588 25.78 9.41 -5.05
CA LEU A 588 24.34 9.62 -4.96
C LEU A 588 23.97 10.93 -5.66
N PRO A 589 22.77 11.05 -6.24
CA PRO A 589 22.30 12.33 -6.80
C PRO A 589 22.36 13.48 -5.78
N SER A 590 22.21 13.16 -4.49
CA SER A 590 22.33 14.11 -3.37
C SER A 590 23.78 14.52 -3.04
N GLU A 591 24.79 13.79 -3.53
CA GLU A 591 26.21 14.04 -3.27
C GLU A 591 26.93 14.79 -4.39
N THR A 592 26.30 14.92 -5.56
CA THR A 592 26.84 15.76 -6.63
C THR A 592 26.62 17.22 -6.27
N GLU A 593 27.70 17.95 -5.94
CA GLU A 593 27.67 19.40 -5.74
C GLU A 593 26.93 20.07 -6.90
N THR A 594 25.82 20.72 -6.59
CA THR A 594 25.26 21.73 -7.48
C THR A 594 26.27 22.87 -7.53
N VAL A 595 26.94 23.03 -8.67
CA VAL A 595 27.72 24.22 -8.97
C VAL A 595 26.76 25.41 -8.84
N ASN A 596 26.96 26.20 -7.77
CA ASN A 596 26.27 27.46 -7.54
C ASN A 596 26.59 28.43 -8.68
N ILE A 597 25.72 28.47 -9.68
CA ILE A 597 25.61 29.61 -10.59
C ILE A 597 24.70 30.61 -9.88
N HIS A 598 25.24 31.78 -9.53
CA HIS A 598 24.49 32.85 -8.86
C HIS A 598 23.13 33.12 -9.53
N PRO A 599 22.06 33.36 -8.74
CA PRO A 599 20.75 33.68 -9.28
C PRO A 599 20.76 35.09 -9.87
N ILE A 600 20.76 35.19 -11.19
CA ILE A 600 20.36 36.43 -11.87
C ILE A 600 18.85 36.54 -11.75
N ALA A 601 18.41 37.73 -11.34
CA ALA A 601 17.05 38.15 -11.09
C ALA A 601 16.00 37.54 -12.05
N THR A 602 14.96 36.98 -11.42
CA THR A 602 13.58 36.83 -11.90
C THR A 602 13.28 37.32 -13.33
N GLN A 603 13.32 36.38 -14.28
CA GLN A 603 12.46 36.42 -15.46
C GLN A 603 11.81 35.04 -15.68
N LYS A 604 10.48 35.10 -15.82
CA LYS A 604 9.50 34.03 -16.10
C LYS A 604 10.06 32.80 -16.85
N HIS A 605 9.66 31.62 -16.35
CA HIS A 605 9.46 30.37 -17.08
C HIS A 605 10.24 30.20 -18.41
N LEU A 606 11.32 29.42 -18.38
CA LEU A 606 11.70 28.61 -19.55
C LEU A 606 11.56 27.13 -19.21
N ASN A 607 10.67 26.48 -19.96
CA ASN A 607 10.42 25.03 -19.97
C ASN A 607 11.57 24.26 -20.64
N LEU A 608 11.59 22.96 -20.32
CA LEU A 608 12.18 21.82 -21.04
C LEU A 608 12.62 22.07 -22.49
N GLU A 609 13.82 21.64 -22.88
CA GLU A 609 14.13 21.05 -24.21
C GLU A 609 15.61 20.60 -24.33
N LEU A 610 15.89 19.31 -24.10
CA LEU A 610 17.12 18.62 -24.56
C LEU A 610 16.89 17.11 -24.82
N ILE A 611 15.63 16.67 -24.96
CA ILE A 611 15.25 15.23 -25.00
C ILE A 611 14.85 14.76 -26.42
N ASN A 612 14.77 15.65 -27.43
CA ASN A 612 14.24 15.29 -28.76
C ASN A 612 15.11 14.28 -29.52
N GLY A 613 16.44 14.42 -29.49
CA GLY A 613 17.34 13.54 -30.24
C GLY A 613 17.39 12.11 -29.72
N ALA A 614 17.32 11.93 -28.40
CA ALA A 614 17.26 10.60 -27.80
C ALA A 614 15.91 9.91 -28.09
N ILE A 615 14.81 10.65 -28.04
CA ILE A 615 13.48 10.16 -28.42
C ILE A 615 13.44 9.77 -29.90
N ALA A 616 13.97 10.63 -30.79
CA ALA A 616 14.04 10.33 -32.21
C ALA A 616 14.89 9.08 -32.47
N TRP A 617 16.01 8.89 -31.76
CA TRP A 617 16.83 7.70 -31.89
C TRP A 617 16.08 6.44 -31.47
N GLN A 618 15.44 6.45 -30.30
CA GLN A 618 14.63 5.33 -29.81
C GLN A 618 13.46 5.01 -30.76
N THR A 619 12.83 6.04 -31.32
CA THR A 619 11.76 5.90 -32.30
C THR A 619 12.26 5.25 -33.59
N LEU A 620 13.44 5.64 -34.08
CA LEU A 620 14.06 5.04 -35.26
C LEU A 620 14.40 3.56 -35.04
N VAL A 621 14.97 3.21 -33.87
CA VAL A 621 15.22 1.82 -33.46
C VAL A 621 13.91 1.02 -33.43
N GLY A 622 12.86 1.56 -32.83
CA GLY A 622 11.54 0.92 -32.74
C GLY A 622 10.91 0.67 -34.12
N ILE A 623 10.99 1.64 -35.03
CA ILE A 623 10.50 1.50 -36.40
C ILE A 623 11.30 0.44 -37.16
N ALA A 624 12.64 0.44 -37.06
CA ALA A 624 13.48 -0.56 -37.74
C ALA A 624 13.17 -1.98 -37.27
N LYS A 625 12.95 -2.20 -35.96
CA LYS A 625 12.49 -3.47 -35.38
C LYS A 625 11.13 -3.90 -35.93
N TYR A 626 10.18 -2.98 -36.00
CA TYR A 626 8.84 -3.26 -36.51
C TYR A 626 8.86 -3.69 -37.99
N LEU A 627 9.58 -2.94 -38.83
CA LEU A 627 9.66 -3.19 -40.27
C LEU A 627 10.40 -4.49 -40.58
N SER A 628 11.51 -4.76 -39.88
CA SER A 628 12.28 -6.00 -40.08
C SER A 628 11.49 -7.26 -39.70
N ARG A 629 10.64 -7.20 -38.66
CA ARG A 629 9.80 -8.32 -38.23
C ARG A 629 8.58 -8.54 -39.12
N THR A 630 7.95 -7.45 -39.58
CA THR A 630 6.67 -7.54 -40.32
C THR A 630 6.86 -7.65 -41.83
N GLY A 631 8.06 -7.34 -42.34
CA GLY A 631 8.33 -7.25 -43.78
C GLY A 631 7.65 -6.05 -44.45
N LYS A 632 6.98 -5.19 -43.68
CA LYS A 632 6.35 -3.97 -44.20
C LYS A 632 7.41 -2.97 -44.65
N GLN A 633 7.04 -2.17 -45.63
CA GLN A 633 7.87 -1.10 -46.17
C GLN A 633 7.37 0.26 -45.67
N ILE A 634 8.27 1.23 -45.57
CA ILE A 634 7.93 2.62 -45.20
C ILE A 634 8.49 3.58 -46.23
N ARG A 635 7.77 4.66 -46.54
CA ARG A 635 8.35 5.75 -47.34
C ARG A 635 9.34 6.55 -46.51
N ARG A 636 10.41 7.02 -47.14
CA ARG A 636 11.40 7.89 -46.49
C ARG A 636 10.74 9.14 -45.90
N SER A 637 9.83 9.80 -46.62
CA SER A 637 9.10 10.97 -46.10
C SER A 637 8.28 10.68 -44.83
N GLN A 638 7.66 9.49 -44.76
CA GLN A 638 6.90 9.04 -43.58
C GLN A 638 7.84 8.75 -42.41
N LEU A 639 9.01 8.15 -42.69
CA LEU A 639 10.02 7.88 -41.67
C LEU A 639 10.59 9.18 -41.11
N THR A 640 10.96 10.14 -41.96
CA THR A 640 11.47 11.44 -41.51
C THR A 640 10.43 12.23 -40.71
N SER A 641 9.16 12.19 -41.13
CA SER A 641 8.04 12.81 -40.39
C SER A 641 7.83 12.20 -39.00
N LYS A 642 7.92 10.87 -38.86
CA LYS A 642 7.79 10.18 -37.56
C LYS A 642 8.94 10.48 -36.59
N LEU A 643 10.09 10.89 -37.11
CA LEU A 643 11.27 11.23 -36.33
C LEU A 643 11.40 12.75 -36.09
N ASP A 644 10.44 13.53 -36.60
CA ASP A 644 10.48 14.99 -36.66
C ASP A 644 11.80 15.55 -37.24
N ILE A 645 12.35 14.88 -38.25
CA ILE A 645 13.51 15.36 -39.02
C ILE A 645 13.07 15.73 -40.44
N ASN A 646 13.69 16.75 -41.03
CA ASN A 646 13.46 17.16 -42.43
C ASN A 646 14.72 16.99 -43.30
N GLU A 647 15.85 16.62 -42.71
CA GLU A 647 17.12 16.44 -43.42
C GLU A 647 17.46 14.97 -43.65
N ASN A 648 17.67 14.62 -44.92
CA ASN A 648 18.08 13.27 -45.30
C ASN A 648 19.44 12.86 -44.71
N ALA A 649 20.35 13.82 -44.52
CA ALA A 649 21.67 13.56 -43.94
C ALA A 649 21.56 13.01 -42.51
N ILE A 650 20.67 13.59 -41.68
CA ILE A 650 20.41 13.14 -40.31
C ILE A 650 19.84 11.72 -40.29
N LEU A 651 18.86 11.43 -41.17
CA LEU A 651 18.33 10.07 -41.30
C LEU A 651 19.43 9.07 -41.68
N GLN A 652 20.34 9.43 -42.58
CA GLN A 652 21.44 8.54 -42.98
C GLN A 652 22.40 8.22 -41.83
N ILE A 653 22.66 9.17 -40.91
CA ILE A 653 23.46 8.90 -39.71
C ILE A 653 22.78 7.81 -38.86
N GLY A 654 21.47 7.94 -38.61
CA GLY A 654 20.72 6.96 -37.82
C GLY A 654 20.62 5.59 -38.49
N LEU A 655 20.42 5.53 -39.81
CA LEU A 655 20.42 4.27 -40.56
C LEU A 655 21.81 3.62 -40.60
N THR A 656 22.88 4.42 -40.62
CA THR A 656 24.26 3.94 -40.59
C THR A 656 24.59 3.33 -39.23
N ASP A 657 24.13 3.98 -38.15
CA ASP A 657 24.26 3.43 -36.80
C ASP A 657 23.51 2.10 -36.66
N LEU A 658 22.26 2.01 -37.14
CA LEU A 658 21.51 0.76 -37.13
C LEU A 658 22.16 -0.38 -37.93
N LYS A 659 22.94 -0.09 -38.99
CA LYS A 659 23.71 -1.12 -39.70
C LYS A 659 24.76 -1.78 -38.81
N GLN A 660 25.34 -1.07 -37.85
CA GLN A 660 26.30 -1.62 -36.89
C GLN A 660 25.66 -2.67 -35.99
N TYR A 661 24.36 -2.54 -35.75
CA TYR A 661 23.56 -3.49 -34.98
C TYR A 661 22.99 -4.64 -35.82
N GLY A 662 23.31 -4.72 -37.12
CA GLY A 662 22.92 -5.82 -38.00
C GLY A 662 21.71 -5.55 -38.90
N TYR A 663 21.12 -4.34 -38.86
CA TYR A 663 20.02 -3.99 -39.75
C TYR A 663 20.51 -3.73 -41.18
N VAL A 664 19.82 -4.31 -42.16
CA VAL A 664 20.06 -4.10 -43.59
C VAL A 664 18.91 -3.30 -44.15
N PHE A 665 19.24 -2.19 -44.80
CA PHE A 665 18.27 -1.29 -45.42
C PHE A 665 18.39 -1.35 -46.93
N GLN A 666 17.29 -1.66 -47.62
CA GLN A 666 17.17 -1.59 -49.07
C GLN A 666 16.25 -0.44 -49.43
N MET A 667 16.67 0.40 -50.38
CA MET A 667 15.90 1.55 -50.83
C MET A 667 15.54 1.39 -52.31
N PHE A 668 14.26 1.55 -52.62
CA PHE A 668 13.71 1.46 -53.97
C PHE A 668 13.01 2.76 -54.34
N LYS A 669 12.96 3.11 -55.63
CA LYS A 669 12.14 4.25 -56.09
C LYS A 669 10.66 3.92 -55.86
N ASP A 670 9.93 4.86 -55.26
CA ASP A 670 8.48 4.70 -55.12
C ASP A 670 7.82 4.86 -56.50
N PRO A 671 7.11 3.83 -57.02
CA PRO A 671 6.47 3.90 -58.34
C PRO A 671 5.33 4.91 -58.39
N ASP A 672 4.72 5.25 -57.24
CA ASP A 672 3.61 6.18 -57.13
C ASP A 672 4.09 7.62 -56.81
N PHE A 673 5.31 7.79 -56.28
CA PHE A 673 5.88 9.08 -55.88
C PHE A 673 7.32 9.23 -56.38
N LYS A 674 7.50 9.86 -57.55
CA LYS A 674 8.79 9.94 -58.27
C LYS A 674 9.97 10.51 -57.47
N ASP A 675 9.70 11.31 -56.43
CA ASP A 675 10.73 11.98 -55.61
C ASP A 675 10.95 11.35 -54.23
N ASP A 676 10.32 10.19 -53.95
CA ASP A 676 10.47 9.49 -52.67
C ASP A 676 11.01 8.05 -52.80
N LEU A 677 11.54 7.54 -51.69
CA LEU A 677 12.14 6.22 -51.62
C LEU A 677 11.34 5.33 -50.67
N ILE A 678 11.10 4.10 -51.09
CA ILE A 678 10.58 3.04 -50.23
C ILE A 678 11.76 2.36 -49.53
N ILE A 679 11.73 2.33 -48.21
CA ILE A 679 12.72 1.70 -47.36
C ILE A 679 12.16 0.35 -46.88
N GLN A 680 12.88 -0.72 -47.21
CA GLN A 680 12.67 -2.05 -46.68
C GLN A 680 13.81 -2.39 -45.72
N VAL A 681 13.45 -2.92 -44.55
CA VAL A 681 14.39 -3.26 -43.48
C VAL A 681 14.40 -4.77 -43.29
N THR A 682 15.58 -5.37 -43.21
CA THR A 682 15.77 -6.78 -42.81
C THR A 682 16.83 -6.87 -41.73
N HIS A 683 16.79 -7.92 -40.91
CA HIS A 683 17.79 -8.16 -39.87
C HIS A 683 18.15 -9.66 -39.85
N PRO A 684 19.40 -10.07 -40.18
CA PRO A 684 19.74 -11.47 -40.43
C PRO A 684 19.75 -12.39 -39.18
N GLN A 685 19.60 -11.87 -37.96
CA GLN A 685 19.60 -12.68 -36.72
C GLN A 685 18.52 -12.23 -35.72
N THR A 686 17.88 -13.17 -35.01
CA THR A 686 16.80 -12.94 -34.03
C THR A 686 17.27 -12.71 -32.59
N LYS A 687 18.55 -12.41 -32.35
CA LYS A 687 19.09 -12.11 -31.02
C LYS A 687 19.43 -10.62 -30.90
N ASP A 688 18.68 -9.93 -30.05
CA ASP A 688 18.90 -8.53 -29.64
C ASP A 688 20.20 -8.44 -28.82
N SER A 689 21.23 -7.79 -29.36
CA SER A 689 22.41 -7.36 -28.60
C SER A 689 22.70 -5.89 -28.85
N LEU A 690 21.83 -5.02 -28.32
CA LEU A 690 22.18 -3.62 -28.09
C LEU A 690 22.99 -3.58 -26.79
N THR A 691 24.32 -3.47 -26.91
CA THR A 691 25.21 -3.28 -25.75
C THR A 691 25.05 -1.85 -25.23
N THR A 692 25.27 -1.66 -23.92
CA THR A 692 24.97 -0.44 -23.14
C THR A 692 25.88 0.77 -23.42
N ASN A 693 26.78 0.70 -24.41
CA ASN A 693 27.60 1.83 -24.82
C ASN A 693 27.02 2.46 -26.09
N LEU A 694 26.63 3.74 -26.00
CA LEU A 694 26.20 4.54 -27.15
C LEU A 694 27.33 4.59 -28.18
N SER A 695 27.04 4.29 -29.44
CA SER A 695 28.03 4.40 -30.50
C SER A 695 28.33 5.88 -30.77
N ILE A 696 29.48 6.16 -31.38
CA ILE A 696 29.82 7.52 -31.85
C ILE A 696 28.75 8.04 -32.83
N ASP A 697 28.15 7.17 -33.63
CA ASP A 697 27.13 7.55 -34.60
C ASP A 697 25.76 7.76 -33.92
N THR A 698 25.47 7.06 -32.82
CA THR A 698 24.31 7.38 -31.97
C THR A 698 24.42 8.79 -31.40
N ILE A 699 25.60 9.17 -30.87
CA ILE A 699 25.84 10.51 -30.32
C ILE A 699 25.71 11.58 -31.41
N LYS A 700 26.26 11.33 -32.60
CA LYS A 700 26.12 12.24 -33.75
C LYS A 700 24.66 12.41 -34.17
N PHE A 701 23.89 11.32 -34.22
CA PHE A 701 22.48 11.38 -34.57
C PHE A 701 21.68 12.21 -33.55
N ILE A 702 21.86 11.93 -32.25
CA ILE A 702 21.19 12.66 -31.17
C ILE A 702 21.52 14.16 -31.23
N ASN A 703 22.81 14.50 -31.38
CA ASN A 703 23.25 15.89 -31.46
C ASN A 703 22.68 16.60 -32.70
N ALA A 704 22.66 15.95 -33.86
CA ALA A 704 22.11 16.53 -35.08
C ALA A 704 20.59 16.78 -34.99
N VAL A 705 19.83 15.87 -34.35
CA VAL A 705 18.39 16.07 -34.12
C VAL A 705 18.12 17.15 -33.09
N ASN A 706 18.93 17.23 -32.03
CA ASN A 706 18.83 18.31 -31.04
C ASN A 706 19.15 19.67 -31.67
N GLU A 707 20.18 19.75 -32.52
CA GLU A 707 20.52 20.97 -33.26
C GLU A 707 19.39 21.37 -34.22
N LEU A 708 18.80 20.42 -34.95
CA LEU A 708 17.65 20.69 -35.81
C LEU A 708 16.43 21.17 -35.01
N SER A 709 16.17 20.57 -33.85
CA SER A 709 15.08 20.98 -32.95
C SER A 709 15.30 22.41 -32.45
N PHE A 710 16.53 22.71 -32.02
CA PHE A 710 16.94 24.06 -31.62
C PHE A 710 16.76 25.06 -32.77
N GLN A 711 17.19 24.72 -33.99
CA GLN A 711 16.99 25.58 -35.17
C GLN A 711 15.50 25.82 -35.45
N LYS A 712 14.63 24.80 -35.37
CA LYS A 712 13.18 24.97 -35.52
C LYS A 712 12.59 25.85 -34.41
N GLN A 713 13.08 25.74 -33.19
CA GLN A 713 12.56 26.52 -32.06
C GLN A 713 12.94 28.00 -32.15
N PHE A 714 14.15 28.31 -32.65
CA PHE A 714 14.71 29.67 -32.62
C PHE A 714 14.80 30.39 -33.98
N LEU A 715 14.73 29.69 -35.11
CA LEU A 715 14.83 30.28 -36.46
C LEU A 715 13.49 30.28 -37.23
N THR A 716 12.45 29.60 -36.75
CA THR A 716 11.10 29.65 -37.33
C THR A 716 10.25 30.74 -36.65
N VAL A 717 10.73 31.98 -36.69
CA VAL A 717 9.87 33.18 -36.64
C VAL A 717 10.02 33.89 -37.97
N SER A 718 9.21 33.47 -38.94
CA SER A 718 8.82 34.21 -40.15
C SER A 718 7.60 33.53 -40.76
#